data_AF-A0A940M2L2-F1
#
_entry.id   AF-A0A940M2L2-F1
#
_cell.length_a   1.000
_cell.length_b   1.000
_cell.length_c   1.000
_cell.angle_alpha   90.00
_cell.angle_beta   90.00
_cell.angle_gamma   90.00
#
_symmetry.space_group_name_H-M   'P 1'
#
loop_
_entity.id
_entity.type
_entity.pdbx_description
1 polymer ?
#
loop_
_entity_poly.entity_id
_entity_poly.type
_entity_poly.pdbx_seq_one_letter_code
_entity_poly.pdbx_strand_id
1 'polypeptide(L)'
;MSDTIRERDLGQVTPAPTDEVRLVRNGQSVRGPALDLPIPAAAEDRLHTLEMGQSAGQIGYATKAAMDADLAHPEGTLALVTNDATSTNNGTYRKTGASGSGSWVLSADRMTTVNSDIAASRLSSGDLAASTTPAFGPANGATAILDVTRPIGISVPDGSSGQNASLVPFFTLSQLEVDSLVGAELIITVTYQLSATWNKSLTGAALQIVRDGSLVTGGTYAGSTVSGSRMTRQYRYTVQAGDQQLGPIIQISSSTTTGAQSITLETWSYRINTQAAGKTATIEDQADLLRLNRVVYPRIEATKGSFGPLLATGVEVQVAVANGATVRTSGGRSVGFTIPSGSTGHLSSMELWARISAQRAALLAGRKVRVTAGFVTSDGWDRSIAFVAKSYTASGSRQPTRVTTKNVQKALGYRVIEIEYTLTGDETILAPYLQVTTNATRSSEHWIQFDSLAVVIAETPAGAVTSSDENERQIALRIAEDLVAQLTAGPVQVTAAASGGDFSSAAAANAAITDATKAKRYVVAIAPGTYAGDKNWQTKDYIDFIGADAERTTLLLDNPDSTPPATIQNDVPLWLRAENKLKGVSVIARNARYAIHRDNINYKNRTVVIEDCHVEHLGNQGARDYQAANGGDPNAVWTATNAWGSGTASGETVIARRSRFRSPGNTWSVHNNDTFEAPSHNIIERCEIICTSAGGTCIAIQSLGSGVKDVFDISGSKIVGDITYDTKGWLPAALVKRPANRAEWKVTGSGNTPAVFRHSTASRALKIESASTSGTSAVVVSGTAVPVLFGGTVYSMPGAGGIKGYVYGWGDISSTPDAASSLGSRLGDRSGSPVTLTVAVDGGAPVNIVFSANYTGTTNASVLAIINAALSGAVASEYDITGRYRPSMLDEETSLLNNTAEGVLMGMAVVRGSSTGTVRKMTATDSPSLFLGIAWEDIYPGQWGRVKFRGHVALVDLLRSDAAAIATGDTFSVDASQPGFLVKGGGMGLLRAIRSNAVAVA
;
A
#
# COMPACT_ATOMS: atom_id res chain seq x y z
N MET A 1 -8.87 -51.67 -44.96
CA MET A 1 -7.75 -50.94 -44.32
C MET A 1 -8.28 -50.46 -42.98
N SER A 2 -7.76 -50.96 -41.85
CA SER A 2 -8.22 -50.60 -40.51
C SER A 2 -7.26 -49.57 -39.91
N ASP A 3 -7.52 -48.29 -40.15
CA ASP A 3 -6.75 -47.23 -39.50
C ASP A 3 -7.16 -47.17 -38.02
N THR A 4 -6.25 -47.61 -37.17
CA THR A 4 -6.44 -47.58 -35.72
C THR A 4 -5.97 -46.20 -35.23
N ILE A 5 -6.90 -45.28 -35.01
CA ILE A 5 -6.60 -43.93 -34.50
C ILE A 5 -6.16 -44.07 -33.03
N ARG A 6 -4.97 -43.55 -32.69
CA ARG A 6 -4.46 -43.56 -31.32
C ARG A 6 -4.99 -42.34 -30.58
N GLU A 7 -5.16 -42.44 -29.26
CA GLU A 7 -5.76 -41.41 -28.40
C GLU A 7 -5.11 -40.01 -28.54
N ARG A 8 -3.81 -39.96 -28.87
CA ARG A 8 -3.07 -38.72 -29.13
C ARG A 8 -3.47 -37.98 -30.42
N ASP A 9 -4.17 -38.64 -31.33
CA ASP A 9 -4.55 -38.13 -32.66
C ASP A 9 -6.01 -37.60 -32.67
N LEU A 10 -6.72 -37.66 -31.54
CA LEU A 10 -8.15 -37.26 -31.40
C LEU A 10 -8.41 -35.77 -31.63
N GLY A 11 -7.38 -34.91 -31.60
CA GLY A 11 -7.52 -33.47 -31.87
C GLY A 11 -7.57 -33.08 -33.35
N GLN A 12 -7.32 -34.03 -34.27
CA GLN A 12 -7.19 -33.73 -35.71
C GLN A 12 -8.25 -34.39 -36.61
N VAL A 13 -9.20 -35.15 -36.05
CA VAL A 13 -10.24 -35.82 -36.83
C VAL A 13 -11.60 -35.54 -36.19
N THR A 14 -12.46 -34.80 -36.90
CA THR A 14 -13.87 -34.65 -36.54
C THR A 14 -14.65 -35.68 -37.34
N PRO A 15 -14.99 -36.86 -36.79
CA PRO A 15 -15.80 -37.84 -37.51
C PRO A 15 -17.16 -37.23 -37.84
N ALA A 16 -17.68 -37.56 -39.01
CA ALA A 16 -19.03 -37.15 -39.40
C ALA A 16 -20.04 -37.86 -38.48
N PRO A 17 -21.23 -37.27 -38.24
CA PRO A 17 -22.27 -37.86 -37.39
C PRO A 17 -22.69 -39.30 -37.78
N THR A 18 -22.43 -39.69 -39.02
CA THR A 18 -22.75 -41.01 -39.60
C THR A 18 -21.61 -42.02 -39.50
N ASP A 19 -20.43 -41.63 -39.03
CA ASP A 19 -19.28 -42.53 -38.96
C ASP A 19 -19.51 -43.60 -37.88
N GLU A 20 -19.26 -44.86 -38.25
CA GLU A 20 -19.41 -46.01 -37.36
C GLU A 20 -18.19 -46.10 -36.44
N VAL A 21 -18.37 -45.80 -35.15
CA VAL A 21 -17.28 -45.78 -34.17
C VAL A 21 -17.31 -47.06 -33.34
N ARG A 22 -16.16 -47.74 -33.26
CA ARG A 22 -15.97 -48.92 -32.42
C ARG A 22 -15.12 -48.56 -31.21
N LEU A 23 -15.75 -48.48 -30.04
CA LEU A 23 -15.04 -48.31 -28.76
C LEU A 23 -14.73 -49.69 -28.17
N VAL A 24 -13.45 -49.94 -27.87
CA VAL A 24 -12.99 -51.15 -27.20
C VAL A 24 -12.41 -50.76 -25.85
N ARG A 25 -13.06 -51.17 -24.76
CA ARG A 25 -12.57 -50.94 -23.39
C ARG A 25 -12.70 -52.23 -22.59
N ASN A 26 -11.62 -52.65 -21.94
CA ASN A 26 -11.56 -53.88 -21.12
C ASN A 26 -12.07 -55.15 -21.84
N GLY A 27 -11.78 -55.29 -23.13
CA GLY A 27 -12.16 -56.47 -23.92
C GLY A 27 -13.61 -56.52 -24.40
N GLN A 28 -14.44 -55.54 -24.05
CA GLN A 28 -15.80 -55.39 -24.61
C GLN A 28 -15.84 -54.32 -25.70
N SER A 29 -16.61 -54.60 -26.76
CA SER A 29 -16.67 -53.82 -27.98
C SER A 29 -18.13 -53.40 -28.22
N VAL A 30 -18.40 -52.10 -28.16
CA VAL A 30 -19.69 -51.51 -28.55
C VAL A 30 -19.51 -50.80 -29.90
N ARG A 31 -20.46 -51.01 -30.82
CA ARG A 31 -20.50 -50.35 -32.14
C ARG A 31 -21.80 -49.57 -32.28
N GLY A 32 -21.71 -48.35 -32.76
CA GLY A 32 -22.85 -47.52 -33.13
C GLY A 32 -22.41 -46.27 -33.89
N PRO A 33 -23.36 -45.52 -34.47
CA PRO A 33 -23.10 -44.17 -34.98
C PRO A 33 -22.51 -43.31 -33.86
N ALA A 34 -21.61 -42.37 -34.19
CA ALA A 34 -20.97 -41.49 -33.20
C ALA A 34 -21.99 -40.74 -32.29
N LEU A 35 -23.22 -40.55 -32.77
CA LEU A 35 -24.32 -39.91 -32.04
C LEU A 35 -25.00 -40.80 -30.97
N ASP A 36 -24.89 -42.13 -31.08
CA ASP A 36 -25.60 -43.11 -30.25
C ASP A 36 -24.70 -43.76 -29.18
N LEU A 37 -23.49 -43.23 -28.98
CA LEU A 37 -22.58 -43.73 -27.96
C LEU A 37 -23.05 -43.24 -26.57
N PRO A 38 -23.23 -44.14 -25.58
CA PRO A 38 -23.71 -43.76 -24.27
C PRO A 38 -22.73 -42.78 -23.60
N ILE A 39 -23.27 -41.65 -23.15
CA ILE A 39 -22.56 -40.68 -22.32
C ILE A 39 -22.04 -41.44 -21.09
N PRO A 40 -20.76 -41.31 -20.71
CA PRO A 40 -20.25 -42.02 -19.54
C PRO A 40 -21.11 -41.68 -18.32
N ALA A 41 -21.55 -42.67 -17.54
CA ALA A 41 -22.34 -42.44 -16.32
C ALA A 41 -21.66 -41.42 -15.37
N ALA A 42 -20.33 -41.32 -15.40
CA ALA A 42 -19.57 -40.31 -14.65
C ALA A 42 -19.75 -38.86 -15.17
N ALA A 43 -20.09 -38.68 -16.44
CA ALA A 43 -20.45 -37.39 -17.02
C ALA A 43 -21.91 -37.01 -16.71
N GLU A 44 -22.83 -37.99 -16.66
CA GLU A 44 -24.18 -37.77 -16.14
C GLU A 44 -24.17 -37.46 -14.63
N ASP A 45 -23.37 -38.15 -13.82
CA ASP A 45 -23.20 -37.83 -12.40
C ASP A 45 -22.59 -36.44 -12.18
N ARG A 46 -21.63 -36.03 -13.03
CA ARG A 46 -21.04 -34.69 -12.98
C ARG A 46 -22.00 -33.62 -13.49
N LEU A 47 -22.83 -33.91 -14.48
CA LEU A 47 -23.88 -33.02 -14.98
C LEU A 47 -24.98 -32.87 -13.92
N HIS A 48 -25.41 -33.96 -13.29
CA HIS A 48 -26.36 -33.95 -12.18
C HIS A 48 -25.79 -33.24 -10.94
N THR A 49 -24.50 -33.36 -10.66
CA THR A 49 -23.82 -32.59 -9.60
C THR A 49 -23.71 -31.09 -9.95
N LEU A 50 -23.49 -30.76 -11.23
CA LEU A 50 -23.49 -29.37 -11.71
C LEU A 50 -24.90 -28.77 -11.69
N GLU A 51 -25.92 -29.54 -12.05
CA GLU A 51 -27.33 -29.16 -12.03
C GLU A 51 -27.83 -28.98 -10.59
N MET A 52 -27.41 -29.84 -9.64
CA MET A 52 -27.60 -29.63 -8.20
C MET A 52 -26.85 -28.39 -7.68
N GLY A 53 -25.70 -28.07 -8.25
CA GLY A 53 -24.92 -26.87 -7.92
C GLY A 53 -25.50 -25.56 -8.49
N GLN A 54 -26.18 -25.62 -9.64
CA GLN A 54 -26.84 -24.48 -10.28
C GLN A 54 -28.28 -24.23 -9.77
N SER A 55 -28.93 -25.24 -9.19
CA SER A 55 -30.28 -25.13 -8.62
C SER A 55 -30.33 -24.61 -7.18
N ALA A 56 -29.20 -24.30 -6.55
CA ALA A 56 -29.15 -23.58 -5.28
C ALA A 56 -29.39 -22.07 -5.46
N GLY A 57 -30.52 -21.72 -6.09
CA GLY A 57 -31.10 -20.39 -5.96
C GLY A 57 -31.51 -20.15 -4.52
N GLN A 58 -31.31 -18.93 -4.03
CA GLN A 58 -31.76 -18.53 -2.71
C GLN A 58 -33.30 -18.63 -2.61
N ILE A 59 -33.81 -19.40 -1.65
CA ILE A 59 -35.25 -19.63 -1.51
C ILE A 59 -35.89 -18.47 -0.74
N GLY A 60 -36.86 -17.79 -1.32
CA GLY A 60 -37.56 -16.67 -0.68
C GLY A 60 -38.71 -17.12 0.22
N TYR A 61 -38.78 -16.58 1.44
CA TYR A 61 -39.91 -16.75 2.36
C TYR A 61 -40.46 -15.39 2.80
N ALA A 62 -41.78 -15.32 3.00
CA ALA A 62 -42.41 -14.12 3.51
C ALA A 62 -42.05 -13.87 4.98
N THR A 63 -42.04 -14.91 5.82
CA THR A 63 -41.79 -14.80 7.27
C THR A 63 -40.81 -15.89 7.73
N LYS A 64 -40.11 -15.64 8.85
CA LYS A 64 -39.20 -16.63 9.44
C LYS A 64 -39.96 -17.86 9.93
N ALA A 65 -41.18 -17.69 10.41
CA ALA A 65 -42.04 -18.81 10.81
C ALA A 65 -42.37 -19.73 9.62
N ALA A 66 -42.61 -19.17 8.43
CA ALA A 66 -42.85 -19.96 7.22
C ALA A 66 -41.61 -20.74 6.77
N MET A 67 -40.43 -20.12 6.90
CA MET A 67 -39.15 -20.78 6.64
C MET A 67 -38.85 -21.88 7.66
N ASP A 68 -39.02 -21.60 8.96
CA ASP A 68 -38.78 -22.57 10.04
C ASP A 68 -39.69 -23.81 9.94
N ALA A 69 -40.90 -23.64 9.38
CA ALA A 69 -41.82 -24.74 9.11
C ALA A 69 -41.39 -25.61 7.91
N ASP A 70 -40.59 -25.06 6.98
CA ASP A 70 -40.08 -25.78 5.82
C ASP A 70 -38.63 -26.23 6.04
N LEU A 71 -38.49 -27.41 6.62
CA LEU A 71 -37.19 -28.06 6.85
C LEU A 71 -36.82 -29.05 5.75
N ALA A 72 -37.63 -29.21 4.69
CA ALA A 72 -37.46 -30.21 3.64
C ALA A 72 -36.34 -29.86 2.63
N HIS A 73 -35.29 -29.20 3.10
CA HIS A 73 -34.17 -28.71 2.32
C HIS A 73 -32.86 -29.36 2.79
N PRO A 74 -31.94 -29.70 1.89
CA PRO A 74 -30.64 -30.24 2.26
C PRO A 74 -29.82 -29.23 3.10
N GLU A 75 -28.93 -29.76 3.94
CA GLU A 75 -28.01 -28.93 4.72
C GLU A 75 -27.19 -28.01 3.81
N GLY A 76 -27.06 -26.74 4.20
CA GLY A 76 -26.34 -25.74 3.42
C GLY A 76 -27.21 -24.92 2.46
N THR A 77 -28.48 -25.29 2.25
CA THR A 77 -29.44 -24.47 1.48
C THR A 77 -29.55 -23.06 2.04
N LEU A 78 -29.63 -22.04 1.16
CA LEU A 78 -29.81 -20.65 1.54
C LEU A 78 -31.26 -20.19 1.34
N ALA A 79 -31.78 -19.48 2.32
CA ALA A 79 -33.10 -18.86 2.29
C ALA A 79 -33.01 -17.35 2.54
N LEU A 80 -33.98 -16.59 2.06
CA LEU A 80 -34.13 -15.15 2.30
C LEU A 80 -35.51 -14.87 2.87
N VAL A 81 -35.58 -14.25 4.05
CA VAL A 81 -36.84 -13.77 4.64
C VAL A 81 -36.95 -12.26 4.40
N THR A 82 -38.02 -11.80 3.76
CA THR A 82 -38.13 -10.39 3.34
C THR A 82 -39.31 -9.60 3.93
N ASN A 83 -40.30 -10.24 4.55
CA ASN A 83 -41.55 -9.57 4.97
C ASN A 83 -42.09 -10.07 6.33
N ASP A 84 -41.20 -10.44 7.25
CA ASP A 84 -41.57 -10.76 8.63
C ASP A 84 -41.89 -9.46 9.38
N ALA A 85 -42.96 -9.49 10.18
CA ALA A 85 -43.39 -8.34 10.99
C ALA A 85 -42.33 -7.93 12.04
N THR A 86 -41.47 -8.87 12.44
CA THR A 86 -40.31 -8.60 13.29
C THR A 86 -39.09 -8.34 12.41
N SER A 87 -38.62 -7.10 12.34
CA SER A 87 -37.56 -6.70 11.41
C SER A 87 -36.23 -7.47 11.57
N THR A 88 -35.89 -7.94 12.77
CA THR A 88 -34.69 -8.76 13.04
C THR A 88 -34.77 -10.18 12.47
N ASN A 89 -35.95 -10.61 12.03
CA ASN A 89 -36.17 -11.91 11.38
C ASN A 89 -36.04 -11.84 9.86
N ASN A 90 -35.90 -10.65 9.28
CA ASN A 90 -35.65 -10.48 7.85
C ASN A 90 -34.13 -10.61 7.60
N GLY A 91 -33.74 -11.43 6.63
CA GLY A 91 -32.32 -11.70 6.35
C GLY A 91 -32.07 -13.02 5.66
N THR A 92 -30.79 -13.30 5.39
CA THR A 92 -30.36 -14.55 4.76
C THR A 92 -30.12 -15.63 5.81
N TYR A 93 -30.76 -16.79 5.65
CA TYR A 93 -30.63 -17.94 6.54
C TYR A 93 -29.94 -19.11 5.83
N ARG A 94 -29.20 -19.92 6.57
CA ARG A 94 -28.60 -21.17 6.09
C ARG A 94 -29.22 -22.35 6.83
N LYS A 95 -29.62 -23.37 6.07
CA LYS A 95 -30.14 -24.62 6.62
C LYS A 95 -29.02 -25.41 7.29
N THR A 96 -29.22 -25.80 8.54
CA THR A 96 -28.35 -26.74 9.28
C THR A 96 -29.09 -28.05 9.53
N GLY A 97 -28.38 -29.17 9.46
CA GLY A 97 -28.96 -30.52 9.57
C GLY A 97 -29.67 -31.01 8.30
N ALA A 98 -29.85 -32.34 8.21
CA ALA A 98 -30.41 -33.03 7.06
C ALA A 98 -31.86 -32.62 6.72
N SER A 99 -32.27 -32.82 5.47
CA SER A 99 -33.64 -32.54 5.01
C SER A 99 -34.68 -33.24 5.89
N GLY A 100 -35.72 -32.52 6.29
CA GLY A 100 -36.77 -32.98 7.21
C GLY A 100 -36.43 -32.87 8.70
N SER A 101 -35.23 -32.38 9.07
CA SER A 101 -34.78 -32.19 10.45
C SER A 101 -33.91 -30.93 10.59
N GLY A 102 -33.44 -30.55 11.78
CA GLY A 102 -32.52 -29.42 11.96
C GLY A 102 -33.20 -28.04 12.03
N SER A 103 -32.49 -26.97 11.71
CA SER A 103 -33.01 -25.59 11.83
C SER A 103 -32.42 -24.64 10.79
N TRP A 104 -33.03 -23.47 10.65
CA TRP A 104 -32.49 -22.37 9.86
C TRP A 104 -31.72 -21.41 10.77
N VAL A 105 -30.44 -21.21 10.48
CA VAL A 105 -29.57 -20.29 11.23
C VAL A 105 -29.40 -19.01 10.44
N LEU A 106 -29.67 -17.87 11.07
CA LEU A 106 -29.46 -16.57 10.44
C LEU A 106 -27.96 -16.43 10.13
N SER A 107 -27.64 -16.25 8.85
CA SER A 107 -26.27 -15.98 8.44
C SER A 107 -25.89 -14.58 8.90
N ALA A 108 -24.65 -14.39 9.36
CA ALA A 108 -24.10 -13.06 9.59
C ALA A 108 -24.02 -12.35 8.24
N ASP A 109 -25.09 -11.66 7.89
CA ASP A 109 -25.31 -11.17 6.54
C ASP A 109 -24.33 -10.03 6.25
N ARG A 110 -23.55 -10.23 5.19
CA ARG A 110 -22.63 -9.23 4.64
C ARG A 110 -23.39 -7.97 4.24
N MET A 111 -24.69 -8.03 3.93
CA MET A 111 -25.59 -6.89 3.75
C MET A 111 -25.99 -6.21 5.05
N THR A 112 -25.94 -6.84 6.23
CA THR A 112 -26.08 -6.11 7.51
C THR A 112 -24.79 -5.39 7.86
N THR A 113 -23.64 -6.00 7.56
CA THR A 113 -22.33 -5.34 7.64
C THR A 113 -22.22 -4.22 6.60
N VAL A 114 -22.67 -4.46 5.36
CA VAL A 114 -22.72 -3.44 4.31
C VAL A 114 -23.81 -2.42 4.59
N ASN A 115 -24.94 -2.74 5.22
CA ASN A 115 -25.92 -1.75 5.65
C ASN A 115 -25.44 -0.98 6.88
N SER A 116 -24.60 -1.56 7.75
CA SER A 116 -23.92 -0.83 8.81
C SER A 116 -22.78 0.02 8.26
N ASP A 117 -22.09 -0.44 7.21
CA ASP A 117 -21.06 0.31 6.48
C ASP A 117 -21.70 1.39 5.61
N ILE A 118 -22.92 1.18 5.09
CA ILE A 118 -23.74 2.15 4.35
C ILE A 118 -24.42 3.12 5.31
N ALA A 119 -24.86 2.67 6.48
CA ALA A 119 -25.34 3.55 7.55
C ALA A 119 -24.20 4.34 8.22
N ALA A 120 -22.97 3.81 8.18
CA ALA A 120 -21.73 4.53 8.49
C ALA A 120 -21.27 5.40 7.31
N SER A 121 -21.66 5.07 6.07
CA SER A 121 -21.45 5.88 4.87
C SER A 121 -22.55 6.91 4.64
N ARG A 122 -23.59 6.99 5.50
CA ARG A 122 -24.43 8.19 5.58
C ARG A 122 -23.55 9.33 6.07
N LEU A 123 -23.55 10.42 5.31
CA LEU A 123 -22.64 11.57 5.42
C LEU A 123 -22.54 12.08 6.89
N SER A 124 -21.51 11.64 7.61
CA SER A 124 -21.12 12.14 8.94
C SER A 124 -20.36 13.48 8.88
N SER A 125 -19.86 14.00 9.99
CA SER A 125 -18.99 15.17 10.01
C SER A 125 -17.54 14.87 9.59
N GLY A 126 -17.21 13.60 9.35
CA GLY A 126 -15.81 13.12 9.42
C GLY A 126 -15.32 13.02 10.86
N ASP A 127 -14.08 12.56 11.04
CA ASP A 127 -13.42 12.53 12.35
C ASP A 127 -12.85 13.90 12.70
N LEU A 128 -13.18 14.37 13.90
CA LEU A 128 -12.87 15.69 14.42
C LEU A 128 -12.12 15.60 15.75
N ALA A 129 -11.64 14.41 16.14
CA ALA A 129 -10.95 14.22 17.42
C ALA A 129 -9.79 15.20 17.61
N ALA A 130 -9.01 15.48 16.56
CA ALA A 130 -7.91 16.44 16.58
C ALA A 130 -8.35 17.90 16.78
N SER A 131 -9.59 18.24 16.40
CA SER A 131 -10.16 19.61 16.47
C SER A 131 -10.89 19.88 17.79
N THR A 132 -10.98 18.90 18.67
CA THR A 132 -11.60 19.10 19.98
C THR A 132 -10.67 19.88 20.90
N THR A 133 -11.25 20.64 21.84
CA THR A 133 -10.58 21.30 22.96
C THR A 133 -11.00 20.59 24.26
N PRO A 134 -10.40 19.45 24.60
CA PRO A 134 -10.94 18.63 25.67
C PRO A 134 -10.68 19.26 27.04
N ALA A 135 -11.68 19.21 27.91
CA ALA A 135 -11.55 19.53 29.32
C ALA A 135 -11.34 18.25 30.12
N PHE A 136 -10.34 18.25 31.00
CA PHE A 136 -10.05 17.13 31.90
C PHE A 136 -10.28 17.53 33.36
N GLY A 137 -11.08 16.73 34.07
CA GLY A 137 -11.30 16.86 35.50
C GLY A 137 -10.55 15.75 36.25
N PRO A 138 -9.38 16.03 36.88
CA PRO A 138 -8.67 15.05 37.69
C PRO A 138 -9.44 14.71 38.97
N ALA A 139 -9.50 13.43 39.33
CA ALA A 139 -10.01 12.98 40.63
C ALA A 139 -9.44 11.61 41.01
N ASN A 140 -9.33 11.36 42.32
CA ASN A 140 -9.01 10.05 42.91
C ASN A 140 -7.81 9.33 42.27
N GLY A 141 -6.72 10.08 42.07
CA GLY A 141 -5.44 9.56 41.55
C GLY A 141 -5.33 9.47 40.03
N ALA A 142 -6.41 9.74 39.28
CA ALA A 142 -6.35 9.75 37.82
C ALA A 142 -5.59 10.97 37.28
N THR A 143 -4.85 10.76 36.20
CA THR A 143 -4.08 11.78 35.48
C THR A 143 -4.54 11.85 34.02
N ALA A 144 -4.28 12.99 33.37
CA ALA A 144 -4.57 13.14 31.95
C ALA A 144 -3.53 12.38 31.12
N ILE A 145 -3.98 11.74 30.05
CA ILE A 145 -3.13 11.33 28.94
C ILE A 145 -3.07 12.52 27.98
N LEU A 146 -1.87 13.01 27.69
CA LEU A 146 -1.67 14.21 26.89
C LEU A 146 -1.16 13.86 25.49
N ASP A 147 -1.72 14.55 24.50
CA ASP A 147 -1.18 14.72 23.16
C ASP A 147 -0.55 16.12 23.11
N VAL A 148 0.77 16.17 23.25
CA VAL A 148 1.56 17.39 23.49
C VAL A 148 1.11 18.11 24.78
N THR A 149 0.13 19.00 24.70
CA THR A 149 -0.47 19.72 25.85
C THR A 149 -1.96 19.49 26.01
N ARG A 150 -2.58 18.73 25.09
CA ARG A 150 -4.02 18.54 24.98
C ARG A 150 -4.42 17.23 25.68
N PRO A 151 -5.35 17.24 26.66
CA PRO A 151 -5.79 16.01 27.31
C PRO A 151 -6.64 15.18 26.35
N ILE A 152 -6.16 14.02 25.97
CA ILE A 152 -6.86 13.10 25.07
C ILE A 152 -7.38 11.86 25.79
N GLY A 153 -7.04 11.65 27.06
CA GLY A 153 -7.45 10.45 27.78
C GLY A 153 -7.35 10.58 29.29
N ILE A 154 -7.81 9.53 29.97
CA ILE A 154 -7.71 9.35 31.41
C ILE A 154 -6.80 8.16 31.66
N SER A 155 -5.75 8.36 32.46
CA SER A 155 -4.91 7.31 33.01
C SER A 155 -5.25 7.13 34.48
N VAL A 156 -5.53 5.91 34.91
CA VAL A 156 -5.73 5.54 36.31
C VAL A 156 -4.55 4.66 36.72
N PRO A 157 -3.61 5.18 37.53
CA PRO A 157 -2.47 4.41 38.02
C PRO A 157 -2.91 3.24 38.91
N ASP A 158 -2.02 2.25 39.06
CA ASP A 158 -2.25 1.15 39.99
C ASP A 158 -2.48 1.67 41.42
N GLY A 159 -3.39 1.04 42.15
CA GLY A 159 -3.83 1.46 43.49
C GLY A 159 -4.78 2.67 43.53
N SER A 160 -5.10 3.31 42.39
CA SER A 160 -6.05 4.42 42.32
C SER A 160 -7.43 3.99 41.80
N SER A 161 -8.50 4.66 42.24
CA SER A 161 -9.85 4.35 41.77
C SER A 161 -10.20 5.14 40.51
N GLY A 162 -9.67 6.36 40.37
CA GLY A 162 -10.03 7.30 39.31
C GLY A 162 -11.49 7.74 39.35
N GLN A 163 -12.24 7.43 40.42
CA GLN A 163 -13.65 7.78 40.55
C GLN A 163 -13.84 9.29 40.35
N ASN A 164 -14.88 9.71 39.63
CA ASN A 164 -15.16 11.09 39.25
C ASN A 164 -14.15 11.75 38.31
N ALA A 165 -13.09 11.07 37.89
CA ALA A 165 -12.23 11.59 36.85
C ALA A 165 -13.03 11.67 35.55
N SER A 166 -12.92 12.79 34.84
CA SER A 166 -13.73 13.07 33.66
C SER A 166 -12.91 13.63 32.50
N LEU A 167 -13.38 13.34 31.30
CA LEU A 167 -12.89 13.90 30.06
C LEU A 167 -14.09 14.35 29.22
N VAL A 168 -14.05 15.60 28.76
CA VAL A 168 -15.09 16.22 27.92
C VAL A 168 -14.42 16.76 26.68
N PRO A 169 -14.45 16.04 25.53
CA PRO A 169 -13.88 16.51 24.29
C PRO A 169 -14.85 17.51 23.64
N PHE A 170 -14.75 18.78 24.04
CA PHE A 170 -15.55 19.85 23.45
C PHE A 170 -15.17 20.04 21.99
N PHE A 171 -16.18 20.06 21.14
CA PHE A 171 -16.06 20.48 19.76
C PHE A 171 -16.76 21.82 19.57
N THR A 172 -16.08 22.79 18.98
CA THR A 172 -16.63 24.15 18.73
C THR A 172 -17.38 24.20 17.41
N LEU A 173 -18.65 24.61 17.46
CA LEU A 173 -19.45 24.91 16.27
C LEU A 173 -19.18 26.35 15.82
N SER A 174 -19.06 26.58 14.52
CA SER A 174 -19.06 27.96 13.99
C SER A 174 -20.49 28.52 13.97
N GLN A 175 -20.65 29.84 13.98
CA GLN A 175 -21.98 30.46 13.95
C GLN A 175 -22.82 30.00 12.75
N LEU A 176 -22.19 29.83 11.58
CA LEU A 176 -22.83 29.31 10.38
C LEU A 176 -23.32 27.86 10.56
N GLU A 177 -22.57 27.05 11.29
CA GLU A 177 -22.95 25.67 11.60
C GLU A 177 -24.14 25.66 12.54
N VAL A 178 -24.11 26.51 13.57
CA VAL A 178 -25.25 26.70 14.49
C VAL A 178 -26.49 27.09 13.70
N ASP A 179 -26.45 28.15 12.89
CA ASP A 179 -27.62 28.65 12.15
C ASP A 179 -28.15 27.63 11.12
N SER A 180 -27.27 26.80 10.57
CA SER A 180 -27.64 25.70 9.67
C SER A 180 -28.25 24.51 10.39
N LEU A 181 -27.84 24.26 11.64
CA LEU A 181 -28.21 23.10 12.43
C LEU A 181 -29.29 23.38 13.48
N VAL A 182 -29.60 24.63 13.83
CA VAL A 182 -30.62 24.95 14.85
C VAL A 182 -31.93 24.21 14.53
N GLY A 183 -32.40 23.43 15.50
CA GLY A 183 -33.60 22.59 15.41
C GLY A 183 -33.36 21.19 14.79
N ALA A 184 -32.17 20.89 14.27
CA ALA A 184 -31.81 19.57 13.78
C ALA A 184 -31.32 18.67 14.92
N GLU A 185 -31.69 17.39 14.87
CA GLU A 185 -31.15 16.38 15.80
C GLU A 185 -29.86 15.80 15.24
N LEU A 186 -28.80 15.80 16.06
CA LEU A 186 -27.52 15.18 15.79
C LEU A 186 -27.41 13.83 16.51
N ILE A 187 -26.81 12.85 15.85
CA ILE A 187 -26.21 11.68 16.51
C ILE A 187 -24.70 11.92 16.58
N ILE A 188 -24.19 12.12 17.79
CA ILE A 188 -22.77 12.31 18.09
C ILE A 188 -22.19 10.94 18.46
N THR A 189 -21.11 10.54 17.80
CA THR A 189 -20.41 9.27 18.02
C THR A 189 -18.97 9.54 18.41
N VAL A 190 -18.55 9.01 19.56
CA VAL A 190 -17.18 9.11 20.07
C VAL A 190 -16.62 7.73 20.31
N THR A 191 -15.40 7.50 19.87
CA THR A 191 -14.71 6.22 20.05
C THR A 191 -13.47 6.41 20.89
N TYR A 192 -13.24 5.47 21.79
CA TYR A 192 -12.12 5.45 22.71
C TYR A 192 -11.35 4.13 22.60
N GLN A 193 -10.03 4.24 22.68
CA GLN A 193 -9.11 3.14 22.89
C GLN A 193 -9.01 2.85 24.39
N LEU A 194 -9.22 1.60 24.78
CA LEU A 194 -9.11 1.10 26.15
C LEU A 194 -7.78 0.36 26.34
N SER A 195 -7.24 0.37 27.55
CA SER A 195 -6.22 -0.60 27.95
C SER A 195 -6.80 -2.01 27.95
N ALA A 196 -5.96 -3.03 27.71
CA ALA A 196 -6.39 -4.44 27.70
C ALA A 196 -7.02 -4.90 29.04
N THR A 197 -6.71 -4.18 30.12
CA THR A 197 -7.17 -4.43 31.49
C THR A 197 -8.38 -3.59 31.89
N TRP A 198 -8.99 -2.81 30.98
CA TRP A 198 -10.06 -1.87 31.32
C TRP A 198 -11.31 -2.58 31.86
N ASN A 199 -11.69 -2.27 33.09
CA ASN A 199 -12.92 -2.77 33.72
C ASN A 199 -13.68 -1.70 34.54
N LYS A 200 -13.31 -0.41 34.40
CA LYS A 200 -14.02 0.68 35.08
C LYS A 200 -15.40 0.92 34.47
N SER A 201 -16.37 1.24 35.33
CA SER A 201 -17.69 1.71 34.90
C SER A 201 -17.67 3.21 34.60
N LEU A 202 -18.41 3.63 33.58
CA LEU A 202 -18.58 5.03 33.20
C LEU A 202 -20.00 5.51 33.50
N THR A 203 -20.18 6.81 33.77
CA THR A 203 -21.51 7.41 33.90
C THR A 203 -22.24 7.44 32.55
N GLY A 204 -23.57 7.27 32.57
CA GLY A 204 -24.46 7.52 31.43
C GLY A 204 -24.84 8.99 31.28
N ALA A 205 -23.92 9.91 31.59
CA ALA A 205 -24.21 11.35 31.62
C ALA A 205 -24.46 11.93 30.22
N ALA A 206 -25.29 12.99 30.18
CA ALA A 206 -25.67 13.72 28.97
C ALA A 206 -24.51 14.61 28.44
N LEU A 207 -24.68 15.26 27.30
CA LEU A 207 -23.67 16.16 26.72
C LEU A 207 -23.50 17.41 27.58
N GLN A 208 -22.28 17.89 27.70
CA GLN A 208 -22.00 19.26 28.12
C GLN A 208 -22.03 20.18 26.90
N ILE A 209 -22.72 21.31 27.00
CA ILE A 209 -22.85 22.30 25.95
C ILE A 209 -22.40 23.65 26.49
N VAL A 210 -21.57 24.37 25.75
CA VAL A 210 -21.39 25.80 25.99
C VAL A 210 -22.40 26.51 25.14
N ARG A 211 -23.35 27.22 25.75
CA ARG A 211 -24.38 28.01 25.07
C ARG A 211 -24.31 29.44 25.57
N ASP A 212 -24.17 30.39 24.66
CA ASP A 212 -24.06 31.82 24.98
C ASP A 212 -23.00 32.09 26.07
N GLY A 213 -21.85 31.39 25.98
CA GLY A 213 -20.75 31.48 26.95
C GLY A 213 -20.97 30.77 28.28
N SER A 214 -22.13 30.16 28.52
CA SER A 214 -22.47 29.43 29.76
C SER A 214 -22.46 27.92 29.55
N LEU A 215 -21.93 27.18 30.52
CA LEU A 215 -21.96 25.71 30.50
C LEU A 215 -23.32 25.18 30.95
N VAL A 216 -23.98 24.40 30.09
CA VAL A 216 -25.24 23.72 30.36
C VAL A 216 -25.13 22.23 30.03
N THR A 217 -26.04 21.42 30.57
CA THR A 217 -26.12 19.98 30.29
C THR A 217 -27.34 19.69 29.44
N GLY A 218 -27.21 18.88 28.38
CA GLY A 218 -28.31 18.57 27.46
C GLY A 218 -28.07 17.32 26.61
N GLY A 219 -29.04 16.97 25.78
CA GLY A 219 -29.00 15.77 24.95
C GLY A 219 -29.24 14.47 25.74
N THR A 220 -29.21 13.35 25.02
CA THR A 220 -29.54 12.02 25.55
C THR A 220 -28.44 11.05 25.22
N TYR A 221 -27.96 10.32 26.22
CA TYR A 221 -27.05 9.21 26.01
C TYR A 221 -27.80 8.04 25.35
N ALA A 222 -27.35 7.64 24.17
CA ALA A 222 -28.03 6.62 23.36
C ALA A 222 -27.48 5.20 23.62
N GLY A 223 -26.25 5.08 24.13
CA GLY A 223 -25.66 3.79 24.49
C GLY A 223 -24.16 3.69 24.18
N SER A 224 -23.57 2.55 24.53
CA SER A 224 -22.20 2.21 24.21
C SER A 224 -22.07 0.80 23.65
N THR A 225 -21.07 0.59 22.82
CA THR A 225 -20.67 -0.73 22.30
C THR A 225 -19.18 -0.91 22.55
N VAL A 226 -18.79 -2.08 23.07
CA VAL A 226 -17.39 -2.44 23.30
C VAL A 226 -17.06 -3.62 22.40
N SER A 227 -16.00 -3.50 21.60
CA SER A 227 -15.46 -4.57 20.76
C SER A 227 -13.94 -4.64 20.96
N GLY A 228 -13.48 -5.72 21.58
CA GLY A 228 -12.07 -5.85 21.99
C GLY A 228 -11.65 -4.69 22.89
N SER A 229 -10.60 -3.97 22.49
CA SER A 229 -10.06 -2.82 23.22
C SER A 229 -10.66 -1.47 22.79
N ARG A 230 -11.78 -1.46 22.06
CA ARG A 230 -12.38 -0.24 21.51
C ARG A 230 -13.81 -0.04 22.05
N MET A 231 -14.09 1.15 22.58
CA MET A 231 -15.41 1.54 23.07
C MET A 231 -15.98 2.67 22.22
N THR A 232 -17.17 2.47 21.66
CA THR A 232 -17.95 3.53 20.98
C THR A 232 -19.09 3.99 21.87
N ARG A 233 -19.29 5.30 22.02
CA ARG A 233 -20.41 5.92 22.74
C ARG A 233 -21.21 6.81 21.79
N GLN A 234 -22.54 6.77 21.91
CA GLN A 234 -23.44 7.58 21.10
C GLN A 234 -24.32 8.49 21.95
N TYR A 235 -24.58 9.68 21.44
CA TYR A 235 -25.42 10.71 22.05
C TYR A 235 -26.35 11.31 21.01
N ARG A 236 -27.55 11.72 21.41
CA ARG A 236 -28.51 12.46 20.60
C ARG A 236 -28.67 13.87 21.12
N TYR A 237 -28.74 14.85 20.24
CA TYR A 237 -28.86 16.24 20.64
C TYR A 237 -29.54 17.10 19.59
N THR A 238 -30.56 17.87 19.97
CA THR A 238 -31.15 18.88 19.08
C THR A 238 -30.41 20.20 19.28
N VAL A 239 -29.81 20.72 18.21
CA VAL A 239 -29.05 21.97 18.25
C VAL A 239 -29.98 23.14 18.54
N GLN A 240 -29.58 24.03 19.44
CA GLN A 240 -30.30 25.23 19.82
C GLN A 240 -29.54 26.48 19.36
N ALA A 241 -30.27 27.59 19.20
CA ALA A 241 -29.63 28.88 18.98
C ALA A 241 -28.69 29.21 20.15
N GLY A 242 -27.52 29.76 19.84
CA GLY A 242 -26.50 30.11 20.83
C GLY A 242 -25.58 28.96 21.25
N ASP A 243 -25.76 27.73 20.76
CA ASP A 243 -24.84 26.62 21.02
C ASP A 243 -23.46 26.92 20.43
N GLN A 244 -22.40 26.90 21.23
CA GLN A 244 -21.04 27.21 20.81
C GLN A 244 -20.14 25.98 20.83
N GLN A 245 -20.29 25.10 21.83
CA GLN A 245 -19.50 23.88 21.95
C GLN A 245 -20.35 22.69 22.38
N LEU A 246 -20.04 21.51 21.86
CA LEU A 246 -20.68 20.24 22.23
C LEU A 246 -19.62 19.24 22.74
N GLY A 247 -19.83 18.71 23.94
CA GLY A 247 -18.85 17.90 24.66
C GLY A 247 -19.44 16.61 25.26
N PRO A 248 -19.18 15.43 24.68
CA PRO A 248 -19.52 14.13 25.25
C PRO A 248 -18.73 13.84 26.52
N ILE A 249 -19.36 13.99 27.68
CA ILE A 249 -18.70 13.67 28.95
C ILE A 249 -18.54 12.16 29.13
N ILE A 250 -17.30 11.76 29.44
CA ILE A 250 -17.03 10.48 30.08
C ILE A 250 -16.54 10.75 31.49
N GLN A 251 -17.14 10.09 32.47
CA GLN A 251 -16.73 10.17 33.87
C GLN A 251 -16.71 8.77 34.47
N ILE A 252 -15.66 8.44 35.20
CA ILE A 252 -15.53 7.15 35.89
C ILE A 252 -16.48 7.14 37.10
N SER A 253 -17.38 6.17 37.14
CA SER A 253 -18.37 6.02 38.23
C SER A 253 -17.94 5.02 39.31
N SER A 254 -17.06 4.07 38.97
CA SER A 254 -16.59 3.03 39.89
C SER A 254 -15.55 3.52 40.89
N SER A 255 -15.71 3.16 42.17
CA SER A 255 -14.74 3.41 43.25
C SER A 255 -13.68 2.30 43.41
N THR A 256 -13.74 1.23 42.61
CA THR A 256 -12.87 0.06 42.72
C THR A 256 -11.42 0.39 42.34
N THR A 257 -10.45 0.03 43.19
CA THR A 257 -9.02 0.09 42.87
C THR A 257 -8.58 -1.22 42.21
N THR A 258 -7.95 -1.11 41.04
CA THR A 258 -7.48 -2.24 40.23
C THR A 258 -6.15 -1.84 39.58
N GLY A 259 -5.47 -2.79 38.90
CA GLY A 259 -4.24 -2.50 38.15
C GLY A 259 -4.38 -1.34 37.18
N ALA A 260 -3.25 -0.78 36.74
CA ALA A 260 -3.21 0.41 35.88
C ALA A 260 -4.09 0.28 34.63
N GLN A 261 -4.89 1.31 34.35
CA GLN A 261 -5.91 1.32 33.31
C GLN A 261 -5.96 2.66 32.58
N SER A 262 -6.32 2.66 31.30
CA SER A 262 -6.45 3.88 30.51
C SER A 262 -7.59 3.84 29.50
N ILE A 263 -8.14 5.02 29.23
CA ILE A 263 -9.10 5.29 28.16
C ILE A 263 -8.66 6.55 27.40
N THR A 264 -8.53 6.45 26.09
CA THR A 264 -8.01 7.53 25.24
C THR A 264 -8.97 7.79 24.08
N LEU A 265 -9.31 9.05 23.84
CA LEU A 265 -10.09 9.50 22.69
C LEU A 265 -9.37 9.13 21.39
N GLU A 266 -10.08 8.43 20.53
CA GLU A 266 -9.58 8.01 19.23
C GLU A 266 -10.28 8.77 18.11
N THR A 267 -11.62 8.82 18.12
CA THR A 267 -12.41 9.52 17.10
C THR A 267 -13.56 10.30 17.72
N TRP A 268 -13.93 11.43 17.12
CA TRP A 268 -15.10 12.23 17.48
C TRP A 268 -15.84 12.64 16.21
N SER A 269 -17.14 12.37 16.11
CA SER A 269 -17.93 12.74 14.93
C SER A 269 -19.40 12.97 15.28
N TYR A 270 -20.15 13.63 14.40
CA TYR A 270 -21.60 13.63 14.44
C TYR A 270 -22.22 13.42 13.07
N ARG A 271 -23.51 13.10 13.02
CA ARG A 271 -24.33 13.12 11.81
C ARG A 271 -25.69 13.73 12.10
N ILE A 272 -26.32 14.31 11.09
CA ILE A 272 -27.68 14.82 11.20
C ILE A 272 -28.64 13.61 11.15
N ASN A 273 -29.45 13.44 12.18
CA ASN A 273 -30.46 12.39 12.27
C ASN A 273 -31.83 12.86 11.75
N THR A 274 -32.24 14.08 12.12
CA THR A 274 -33.47 14.71 11.61
C THR A 274 -33.23 16.19 11.38
N GLN A 275 -33.81 16.75 10.31
CA GLN A 275 -33.72 18.18 10.03
C GLN A 275 -34.71 19.00 10.86
N ALA A 276 -34.38 20.29 11.01
CA ALA A 276 -35.31 21.28 11.52
C ALA A 276 -36.49 21.50 10.55
N ALA A 277 -37.70 21.66 11.08
CA ALA A 277 -38.88 21.98 10.28
C ALA A 277 -38.69 23.30 9.49
N GLY A 278 -39.02 23.28 8.19
CA GLY A 278 -38.99 24.46 7.32
C GLY A 278 -37.67 24.71 6.55
N LYS A 279 -36.69 23.82 6.63
CA LYS A 279 -35.48 23.87 5.77
C LYS A 279 -35.74 23.11 4.45
N THR A 280 -35.29 23.67 3.32
CA THR A 280 -35.49 23.11 1.97
C THR A 280 -34.32 22.28 1.44
N ALA A 281 -33.14 22.34 2.08
CA ALA A 281 -31.97 21.54 1.71
C ALA A 281 -32.13 20.10 2.23
N THR A 282 -31.64 19.09 1.50
CA THR A 282 -31.67 17.70 1.99
C THR A 282 -30.64 17.47 3.11
N ILE A 283 -30.76 16.37 3.86
CA ILE A 283 -29.80 16.02 4.93
C ILE A 283 -28.39 15.89 4.36
N GLU A 284 -28.30 15.40 3.12
CA GLU A 284 -27.06 15.17 2.39
C GLU A 284 -26.41 16.49 1.98
N ASP A 285 -27.20 17.44 1.43
CA ASP A 285 -26.72 18.79 1.08
C ASP A 285 -26.15 19.53 2.30
N GLN A 286 -26.79 19.40 3.47
CA GLN A 286 -26.33 20.04 4.70
C GLN A 286 -25.07 19.41 5.26
N ALA A 287 -24.96 18.08 5.24
CA ALA A 287 -23.76 17.37 5.69
C ALA A 287 -22.54 17.69 4.83
N ASP A 288 -22.73 17.84 3.52
CA ASP A 288 -21.66 18.21 2.58
C ASP A 288 -21.27 19.69 2.70
N LEU A 289 -22.24 20.60 2.88
CA LEU A 289 -21.98 22.01 3.19
C LEU A 289 -21.17 22.18 4.49
N LEU A 290 -21.46 21.39 5.52
CA LEU A 290 -20.76 21.44 6.81
C LEU A 290 -19.31 20.93 6.72
N ARG A 291 -19.07 19.83 5.99
CA ARG A 291 -17.70 19.36 5.69
C ARG A 291 -16.91 20.39 4.91
N LEU A 292 -17.56 21.00 3.91
CA LEU A 292 -16.95 22.02 3.06
C LEU A 292 -16.58 23.28 3.86
N ASN A 293 -17.48 23.77 4.71
CA ASN A 293 -17.23 24.94 5.56
C ASN A 293 -16.02 24.75 6.48
N ARG A 294 -15.78 23.54 7.00
CA ARG A 294 -14.67 23.27 7.93
C ARG A 294 -13.30 23.15 7.27
N VAL A 295 -13.24 22.66 6.03
CA VAL A 295 -11.99 22.64 5.25
C VAL A 295 -11.64 24.05 4.76
N VAL A 296 -12.66 24.87 4.54
CA VAL A 296 -12.54 26.15 3.85
C VAL A 296 -12.37 27.34 4.83
N TYR A 297 -13.04 27.38 5.99
CA TYR A 297 -12.98 28.51 6.95
C TYR A 297 -11.57 28.88 7.46
N PRO A 298 -10.68 27.93 7.81
CA PRO A 298 -9.32 28.27 8.21
C PRO A 298 -8.50 28.92 7.08
N ARG A 299 -8.81 28.57 5.83
CA ARG A 299 -8.21 29.21 4.64
C ARG A 299 -8.86 30.57 4.37
N ILE A 300 -10.16 30.75 4.66
CA ILE A 300 -10.85 32.04 4.60
C ILE A 300 -10.17 33.06 5.53
N GLU A 301 -9.90 32.71 6.79
CA GLU A 301 -9.21 33.61 7.75
C GLU A 301 -7.80 34.01 7.29
N ALA A 302 -7.06 33.08 6.67
CA ALA A 302 -5.75 33.38 6.08
C ALA A 302 -5.84 34.28 4.82
N THR A 303 -6.99 34.29 4.13
CA THR A 303 -7.20 35.07 2.90
C THR A 303 -7.81 36.45 3.16
N LYS A 304 -8.37 36.70 4.37
CA LYS A 304 -8.89 38.02 4.77
C LYS A 304 -7.85 39.16 4.68
N GLY A 305 -6.55 38.84 4.69
CA GLY A 305 -5.46 39.81 4.55
C GLY A 305 -5.09 40.22 3.12
N SER A 306 -5.72 39.68 2.09
CA SER A 306 -5.40 40.00 0.69
C SER A 306 -6.68 40.37 -0.08
N PHE A 307 -6.68 41.51 -0.76
CA PHE A 307 -7.78 41.99 -1.61
C PHE A 307 -8.00 41.09 -2.84
N GLY A 308 -8.41 39.84 -2.64
CA GLY A 308 -8.76 38.90 -3.70
C GLY A 308 -10.23 39.04 -4.14
N PRO A 309 -10.57 38.79 -5.42
CA PRO A 309 -11.94 38.93 -5.91
C PRO A 309 -12.88 37.92 -5.26
N LEU A 310 -14.06 38.36 -4.82
CA LEU A 310 -15.09 37.53 -4.19
C LEU A 310 -15.95 36.75 -5.22
N LEU A 311 -15.91 37.12 -6.52
CA LEU A 311 -16.78 36.56 -7.58
C LEU A 311 -16.09 36.17 -8.91
N ALA A 312 -14.79 36.46 -9.11
CA ALA A 312 -14.15 36.36 -10.43
C ALA A 312 -12.95 35.40 -10.49
N THR A 313 -13.09 34.25 -11.16
CA THR A 313 -11.96 33.38 -11.52
C THR A 313 -11.17 34.04 -12.66
N GLY A 314 -9.85 34.24 -12.48
CA GLY A 314 -8.92 34.74 -13.50
C GLY A 314 -9.39 35.97 -14.30
N VAL A 315 -9.05 37.18 -13.84
CA VAL A 315 -9.39 38.41 -14.58
C VAL A 315 -8.56 38.50 -15.86
N GLU A 316 -9.26 38.58 -16.99
CA GLU A 316 -8.65 38.79 -18.31
C GLU A 316 -8.74 40.28 -18.67
N VAL A 317 -7.62 40.88 -19.09
CA VAL A 317 -7.56 42.32 -19.40
C VAL A 317 -7.57 42.50 -20.92
N GLN A 318 -8.65 43.06 -21.45
CA GLN A 318 -8.80 43.36 -22.87
C GLN A 318 -8.47 44.84 -23.10
N VAL A 319 -7.47 45.13 -23.94
CA VAL A 319 -6.99 46.49 -24.17
C VAL A 319 -7.20 46.87 -25.63
N ALA A 320 -7.82 48.03 -25.87
CA ALA A 320 -7.92 48.65 -27.17
C ALA A 320 -7.24 50.03 -27.12
N VAL A 321 -6.24 50.25 -27.97
CA VAL A 321 -5.47 51.50 -28.00
C VAL A 321 -5.86 52.36 -29.21
N ALA A 322 -5.85 53.68 -29.03
CA ALA A 322 -6.18 54.65 -30.07
C ALA A 322 -5.33 55.93 -29.91
N ASN A 323 -5.29 56.76 -30.95
CA ASN A 323 -4.67 58.10 -30.92
C ASN A 323 -3.23 58.13 -30.38
N GLY A 324 -2.40 57.19 -30.85
CA GLY A 324 -0.98 57.10 -30.55
C GLY A 324 -0.60 56.25 -29.33
N ALA A 325 -1.57 55.68 -28.60
CA ALA A 325 -1.28 54.77 -27.49
C ALA A 325 -0.81 53.38 -27.95
N THR A 326 -0.09 52.67 -27.09
CA THR A 326 0.42 51.30 -27.31
C THR A 326 0.04 50.38 -26.15
N VAL A 327 -0.16 49.08 -26.43
CA VAL A 327 -0.54 48.10 -25.41
C VAL A 327 0.67 47.79 -24.53
N ARG A 328 0.45 47.69 -23.21
CA ARG A 328 1.44 47.16 -22.26
C ARG A 328 1.18 45.70 -21.98
N THR A 329 2.24 44.90 -22.00
CA THR A 329 2.18 43.47 -21.75
C THR A 329 3.10 43.03 -20.61
N SER A 330 2.69 42.01 -19.86
CA SER A 330 3.52 41.30 -18.88
C SER A 330 3.32 39.79 -19.07
N GLY A 331 4.41 39.01 -19.17
CA GLY A 331 4.33 37.57 -19.42
C GLY A 331 3.55 37.18 -20.68
N GLY A 332 3.58 38.03 -21.72
CA GLY A 332 2.84 37.81 -22.98
C GLY A 332 1.35 38.18 -22.94
N ARG A 333 0.82 38.72 -21.82
CA ARG A 333 -0.58 39.14 -21.66
C ARG A 333 -0.71 40.65 -21.57
N SER A 334 -1.78 41.20 -22.13
CA SER A 334 -2.14 42.62 -21.98
C SER A 334 -2.44 42.94 -20.51
N VAL A 335 -1.90 44.05 -20.01
CA VAL A 335 -2.10 44.52 -18.62
C VAL A 335 -2.44 46.00 -18.53
N GLY A 336 -2.29 46.75 -19.63
CA GLY A 336 -2.33 48.20 -19.61
C GLY A 336 -2.15 48.82 -20.98
N PHE A 337 -2.00 50.13 -21.00
CA PHE A 337 -1.53 50.87 -22.18
C PHE A 337 -0.63 52.05 -21.78
N THR A 338 0.24 52.42 -22.72
CA THR A 338 1.13 53.58 -22.65
C THR A 338 0.68 54.63 -23.65
N ILE A 339 0.71 55.89 -23.25
CA ILE A 339 0.46 57.07 -24.08
C ILE A 339 1.79 57.83 -24.20
N PRO A 340 2.49 57.73 -25.35
CA PRO A 340 3.76 58.43 -25.56
C PRO A 340 3.61 59.95 -25.54
N SER A 341 4.73 60.65 -25.31
CA SER A 341 4.79 62.10 -25.53
C SER A 341 4.37 62.45 -26.97
N GLY A 342 3.64 63.55 -27.14
CA GLY A 342 3.05 63.98 -28.40
C GLY A 342 1.73 63.29 -28.78
N SER A 343 1.26 62.31 -28.01
CA SER A 343 0.00 61.60 -28.27
C SER A 343 -1.13 62.04 -27.33
N THR A 344 -2.38 61.80 -27.75
CA THR A 344 -3.56 62.02 -26.89
C THR A 344 -4.02 60.71 -26.25
N GLY A 345 -3.86 59.55 -26.89
CA GLY A 345 -4.41 58.30 -26.34
C GLY A 345 -5.93 58.33 -26.14
N HIS A 346 -6.63 59.34 -26.68
CA HIS A 346 -8.08 59.49 -26.57
C HIS A 346 -8.77 58.22 -27.07
N LEU A 347 -9.84 57.78 -26.42
CA LEU A 347 -10.57 56.53 -26.69
C LEU A 347 -9.81 55.23 -26.39
N SER A 348 -8.54 55.28 -25.95
CA SER A 348 -7.87 54.07 -25.45
C SER A 348 -8.62 53.54 -24.23
N SER A 349 -8.85 52.24 -24.22
CA SER A 349 -9.73 51.59 -23.26
C SER A 349 -9.22 50.23 -22.80
N MET A 350 -9.74 49.82 -21.64
CA MET A 350 -9.43 48.59 -20.96
C MET A 350 -10.70 47.98 -20.38
N GLU A 351 -10.99 46.73 -20.71
CA GLU A 351 -12.05 45.93 -20.09
C GLU A 351 -11.44 44.87 -19.16
N LEU A 352 -12.03 44.75 -17.97
CA LEU A 352 -11.61 43.80 -16.94
C LEU A 352 -12.56 42.61 -16.88
N TRP A 353 -12.33 41.57 -17.68
CA TRP A 353 -13.25 40.45 -17.83
C TRP A 353 -13.19 39.51 -16.61
N ALA A 354 -14.18 39.62 -15.75
CA ALA A 354 -14.46 38.69 -14.65
C ALA A 354 -15.56 37.70 -15.06
N ARG A 355 -15.20 36.43 -15.25
CA ARG A 355 -16.16 35.38 -15.65
C ARG A 355 -17.01 34.94 -14.46
N ILE A 356 -18.30 34.72 -14.72
CA ILE A 356 -19.29 34.23 -13.73
C ILE A 356 -20.00 33.02 -14.34
N SER A 357 -20.13 31.92 -13.60
CA SER A 357 -20.85 30.73 -14.09
C SER A 357 -22.36 31.00 -14.14
N ALA A 358 -23.06 30.36 -15.08
CA ALA A 358 -24.50 30.57 -15.26
C ALA A 358 -25.31 30.26 -13.98
N GLN A 359 -24.91 29.22 -13.24
CA GLN A 359 -25.52 28.85 -11.97
C GLN A 359 -25.31 29.93 -10.90
N ARG A 360 -24.10 30.49 -10.83
CA ARG A 360 -23.74 31.52 -9.86
C ARG A 360 -24.39 32.86 -10.18
N ALA A 361 -24.47 33.22 -11.45
CA ALA A 361 -25.23 34.39 -11.90
C ALA A 361 -26.69 34.26 -11.45
N ALA A 362 -27.36 33.13 -11.75
CA ALA A 362 -28.75 32.90 -11.37
C ALA A 362 -28.98 33.00 -9.86
N LEU A 363 -28.07 32.46 -9.04
CA LEU A 363 -28.15 32.54 -7.58
C LEU A 363 -28.03 33.96 -7.04
N LEU A 364 -27.30 34.84 -7.73
CA LEU A 364 -26.99 36.20 -7.30
C LEU A 364 -27.92 37.27 -7.90
N ALA A 365 -28.92 36.86 -8.67
CA ALA A 365 -29.91 37.75 -9.27
C ALA A 365 -30.50 38.74 -8.23
N GLY A 366 -30.61 40.00 -8.62
CA GLY A 366 -31.15 41.09 -7.80
C GLY A 366 -30.19 41.67 -6.75
N ARG A 367 -29.01 41.10 -6.53
CA ARG A 367 -28.02 41.62 -5.57
C ARG A 367 -27.20 42.75 -6.18
N LYS A 368 -26.92 43.80 -5.41
CA LYS A 368 -26.03 44.89 -5.81
C LYS A 368 -24.61 44.55 -5.40
N VAL A 369 -23.69 44.56 -6.35
CA VAL A 369 -22.26 44.39 -6.12
C VAL A 369 -21.53 45.73 -6.22
N ARG A 370 -20.53 45.92 -5.36
CA ARG A 370 -19.53 46.96 -5.46
C ARG A 370 -18.27 46.37 -6.10
N VAL A 371 -17.85 46.96 -7.20
CA VAL A 371 -16.64 46.57 -7.92
C VAL A 371 -15.57 47.62 -7.67
N THR A 372 -14.44 47.19 -7.11
CA THR A 372 -13.27 48.04 -6.82
C THR A 372 -12.12 47.59 -7.71
N ALA A 373 -11.61 48.48 -8.56
CA ALA A 373 -10.46 48.23 -9.42
C ALA A 373 -9.27 49.11 -9.02
N GLY A 374 -8.13 48.48 -8.81
CA GLY A 374 -6.83 49.11 -8.56
C GLY A 374 -6.01 49.21 -9.85
N PHE A 375 -5.31 50.34 -10.02
CA PHE A 375 -4.46 50.61 -11.16
C PHE A 375 -3.15 51.25 -10.72
N VAL A 376 -2.03 50.74 -11.24
CA VAL A 376 -0.74 51.43 -11.18
C VAL A 376 -0.67 52.40 -12.35
N THR A 377 -0.23 53.62 -12.11
CA THR A 377 -0.07 54.67 -13.13
C THR A 377 1.36 55.21 -13.12
N SER A 378 1.76 55.86 -14.21
CA SER A 378 2.94 56.74 -14.20
C SER A 378 2.80 57.85 -13.16
N ASP A 379 3.93 58.38 -12.69
CA ASP A 379 3.95 59.58 -11.86
C ASP A 379 3.30 60.76 -12.60
N GLY A 380 2.51 61.56 -11.89
CA GLY A 380 1.80 62.70 -12.48
C GLY A 380 0.58 62.35 -13.34
N TRP A 381 0.04 61.13 -13.27
CA TRP A 381 -1.17 60.77 -14.01
C TRP A 381 -2.40 61.62 -13.62
N ASP A 382 -2.87 62.41 -14.57
CA ASP A 382 -3.98 63.37 -14.44
C ASP A 382 -4.98 63.29 -15.62
N ARG A 383 -4.92 62.20 -16.42
CA ARG A 383 -5.83 62.01 -17.56
C ARG A 383 -7.26 61.78 -17.06
N SER A 384 -8.23 62.44 -17.70
CA SER A 384 -9.65 62.17 -17.48
C SER A 384 -10.01 60.78 -18.02
N ILE A 385 -10.67 59.98 -17.19
CA ILE A 385 -11.09 58.62 -17.51
C ILE A 385 -12.57 58.42 -17.18
N ALA A 386 -13.26 57.61 -17.98
CA ALA A 386 -14.55 57.02 -17.66
C ALA A 386 -14.32 55.60 -17.14
N PHE A 387 -15.03 55.21 -16.09
CA PHE A 387 -15.07 53.84 -15.60
C PHE A 387 -16.52 53.43 -15.38
N VAL A 388 -17.00 52.45 -16.16
CA VAL A 388 -18.41 52.06 -16.19
C VAL A 388 -18.59 50.56 -16.02
N ALA A 389 -19.74 50.16 -15.49
CA ALA A 389 -20.14 48.75 -15.50
C ALA A 389 -20.49 48.34 -16.93
N LYS A 390 -19.96 47.21 -17.38
CA LYS A 390 -20.41 46.51 -18.57
C LYS A 390 -20.49 45.03 -18.22
N SER A 391 -21.46 44.33 -18.76
CA SER A 391 -21.62 42.89 -18.59
C SER A 391 -21.89 42.23 -19.93
N TYR A 392 -21.54 40.97 -20.05
CA TYR A 392 -21.89 40.13 -21.19
C TYR A 392 -22.85 39.04 -20.74
N THR A 393 -23.79 38.72 -21.61
CA THR A 393 -24.76 37.63 -21.47
C THR A 393 -24.67 36.75 -22.72
N ALA A 394 -25.35 35.60 -22.71
CA ALA A 394 -25.48 34.79 -23.93
C ALA A 394 -26.15 35.55 -25.10
N SER A 395 -26.92 36.60 -24.81
CA SER A 395 -27.67 37.40 -25.80
C SER A 395 -26.94 38.66 -26.30
N GLY A 396 -25.74 38.95 -25.77
CA GLY A 396 -24.96 40.15 -26.12
C GLY A 396 -24.46 40.94 -24.91
N SER A 397 -23.91 42.12 -25.16
CA SER A 397 -23.37 43.01 -24.10
C SER A 397 -24.40 44.00 -23.57
N ARG A 398 -24.36 44.27 -22.26
CA ARG A 398 -25.18 45.27 -21.57
C ARG A 398 -24.26 46.35 -20.98
N GLN A 399 -24.66 47.60 -21.17
CA GLN A 399 -24.04 48.76 -20.54
C GLN A 399 -25.11 49.54 -19.76
N PRO A 400 -25.28 49.26 -18.46
CA PRO A 400 -26.19 50.02 -17.62
C PRO A 400 -25.72 51.47 -17.45
N THR A 401 -26.64 52.34 -17.08
CA THR A 401 -26.39 53.76 -16.84
C THR A 401 -25.29 53.99 -15.78
N ARG A 402 -24.45 54.99 -16.04
CA ARG A 402 -23.22 55.35 -15.33
C ARG A 402 -23.42 55.53 -13.81
N VAL A 403 -22.75 54.73 -12.97
CA VAL A 403 -22.60 55.01 -11.53
C VAL A 403 -21.16 54.73 -11.08
N THR A 404 -20.24 55.63 -11.43
CA THR A 404 -18.94 55.70 -10.73
C THR A 404 -19.23 56.27 -9.34
N THR A 405 -19.01 55.47 -8.30
CA THR A 405 -19.24 55.90 -6.91
C THR A 405 -17.98 56.50 -6.29
N LYS A 406 -16.80 56.16 -6.81
CA LYS A 406 -15.51 56.67 -6.30
C LYS A 406 -14.38 56.58 -7.34
N ASN A 407 -13.51 57.60 -7.41
CA ASN A 407 -12.25 57.58 -8.16
C ASN A 407 -11.21 58.37 -7.36
N VAL A 408 -10.27 57.67 -6.73
CA VAL A 408 -9.34 58.28 -5.76
C VAL A 408 -7.91 57.87 -6.10
N GLN A 409 -7.01 58.87 -6.13
CA GLN A 409 -5.57 58.64 -6.09
C GLN A 409 -5.19 58.30 -4.64
N LYS A 410 -4.62 57.12 -4.40
CA LYS A 410 -4.27 56.66 -3.03
C LYS A 410 -2.82 56.95 -2.66
N ALA A 411 -1.92 56.97 -3.64
CA ALA A 411 -0.50 57.33 -3.52
C ALA A 411 0.01 57.82 -4.88
N LEU A 412 1.21 58.40 -4.95
CA LEU A 412 1.88 58.64 -6.24
C LEU A 412 1.95 57.31 -7.02
N GLY A 413 1.46 57.33 -8.26
CA GLY A 413 1.45 56.14 -9.12
C GLY A 413 0.39 55.08 -8.81
N TYR A 414 -0.60 55.32 -7.94
CA TYR A 414 -1.69 54.34 -7.70
C TYR A 414 -3.09 54.94 -7.60
N ARG A 415 -4.04 54.38 -8.36
CA ARG A 415 -5.45 54.78 -8.44
C ARG A 415 -6.39 53.64 -8.09
N VAL A 416 -7.47 53.98 -7.38
CA VAL A 416 -8.58 53.06 -7.09
C VAL A 416 -9.88 53.66 -7.60
N ILE A 417 -10.66 52.87 -8.32
CA ILE A 417 -11.95 53.27 -8.88
C ILE A 417 -13.02 52.26 -8.45
N GLU A 418 -14.16 52.76 -7.98
CA GLU A 418 -15.30 51.95 -7.54
C GLU A 418 -16.55 52.25 -8.36
N ILE A 419 -17.28 51.19 -8.71
CA ILE A 419 -18.61 51.25 -9.35
C ILE A 419 -19.57 50.31 -8.61
N GLU A 420 -20.86 50.57 -8.74
CA GLU A 420 -21.90 49.64 -8.30
C GLU A 420 -22.66 49.06 -9.50
N TYR A 421 -23.03 47.79 -9.40
CA TYR A 421 -23.75 47.05 -10.44
C TYR A 421 -24.76 46.10 -9.80
N THR A 422 -25.99 46.07 -10.31
CA THR A 422 -26.99 45.08 -9.86
C THR A 422 -26.97 43.89 -10.80
N LEU A 423 -26.72 42.70 -10.25
CA LEU A 423 -26.72 41.45 -11.00
C LEU A 423 -28.16 41.10 -11.45
N THR A 424 -28.30 40.74 -12.72
CA THR A 424 -29.59 40.38 -13.34
C THR A 424 -29.81 38.87 -13.39
N GLY A 425 -28.73 38.10 -13.27
CA GLY A 425 -28.75 36.65 -13.09
C GLY A 425 -28.43 35.83 -14.34
N ASP A 426 -28.19 36.49 -15.46
CA ASP A 426 -27.82 35.89 -16.74
C ASP A 426 -26.44 36.37 -17.25
N GLU A 427 -25.67 37.06 -16.40
CA GLU A 427 -24.30 37.46 -16.70
C GLU A 427 -23.40 36.25 -16.88
N THR A 428 -22.69 36.21 -18.00
CA THR A 428 -21.57 35.28 -18.23
C THR A 428 -20.23 35.95 -17.92
N ILE A 429 -20.15 37.28 -18.05
CA ILE A 429 -18.97 38.09 -17.75
C ILE A 429 -19.40 39.42 -17.15
N LEU A 430 -18.79 39.80 -16.03
CA LEU A 430 -18.78 41.17 -15.52
C LEU A 430 -17.49 41.84 -16.00
N ALA A 431 -17.60 42.89 -16.81
CA ALA A 431 -16.48 43.52 -17.51
C ALA A 431 -16.41 45.04 -17.27
N PRO A 432 -16.01 45.52 -16.09
CA PRO A 432 -15.78 46.95 -15.87
C PRO A 432 -14.89 47.55 -16.97
N TYR A 433 -15.34 48.67 -17.53
CA TYR A 433 -14.78 49.31 -18.72
C TYR A 433 -14.15 50.66 -18.35
N LEU A 434 -12.84 50.79 -18.54
CA LEU A 434 -12.07 52.03 -18.41
C LEU A 434 -11.82 52.63 -19.79
N GLN A 435 -11.98 53.95 -19.96
CA GLN A 435 -11.60 54.66 -21.19
C GLN A 435 -11.05 56.06 -20.91
N VAL A 436 -10.02 56.46 -21.65
CA VAL A 436 -9.49 57.83 -21.64
C VAL A 436 -10.44 58.77 -22.41
N THR A 437 -10.97 59.78 -21.72
CA THR A 437 -11.98 60.68 -22.29
C THR A 437 -11.42 62.03 -22.73
N THR A 438 -10.22 62.41 -22.28
CA THR A 438 -9.58 63.66 -22.72
C THR A 438 -8.92 63.51 -24.08
N ASN A 439 -8.94 64.58 -24.89
CA ASN A 439 -8.26 64.66 -26.19
C ASN A 439 -7.04 65.61 -26.17
N ALA A 440 -6.56 65.98 -24.98
CA ALA A 440 -5.38 66.85 -24.85
C ALA A 440 -4.08 66.07 -25.11
N THR A 441 -3.18 66.65 -25.92
CA THR A 441 -1.82 66.12 -26.17
C THR A 441 -0.91 66.34 -24.95
N ARG A 442 0.06 65.45 -24.73
CA ARG A 442 1.02 65.52 -23.60
C ARG A 442 2.45 65.74 -24.06
N SER A 443 3.24 66.39 -23.22
CA SER A 443 4.70 66.58 -23.40
C SER A 443 5.55 65.48 -22.75
N SER A 444 4.94 64.60 -21.94
CA SER A 444 5.58 63.46 -21.27
C SER A 444 4.76 62.18 -21.43
N GLU A 445 5.43 61.03 -21.31
CA GLU A 445 4.77 59.72 -21.37
C GLU A 445 3.88 59.50 -20.14
N HIS A 446 2.69 58.95 -20.37
CA HIS A 446 1.78 58.51 -19.33
C HIS A 446 1.41 57.04 -19.54
N TRP A 447 1.27 56.26 -18.47
CA TRP A 447 0.79 54.88 -18.58
C TRP A 447 -0.14 54.50 -17.44
N ILE A 448 -1.01 53.52 -17.70
CA ILE A 448 -1.90 52.90 -16.71
C ILE A 448 -1.89 51.39 -16.90
N GLN A 449 -1.84 50.67 -15.79
CA GLN A 449 -1.81 49.21 -15.74
C GLN A 449 -2.78 48.71 -14.66
N PHE A 450 -3.51 47.64 -14.99
CA PHE A 450 -4.35 46.94 -14.04
C PHE A 450 -3.52 46.25 -12.95
N ASP A 451 -3.98 46.40 -11.71
CA ASP A 451 -3.34 45.80 -10.53
C ASP A 451 -4.28 44.78 -9.86
N SER A 452 -5.49 45.20 -9.50
CA SER A 452 -6.40 44.39 -8.70
C SER A 452 -7.87 44.65 -9.03
N LEU A 453 -8.71 43.62 -8.85
CA LEU A 453 -10.17 43.72 -8.96
C LEU A 453 -10.79 43.00 -7.77
N ALA A 454 -11.67 43.69 -7.05
CA ALA A 454 -12.51 43.12 -6.01
C ALA A 454 -13.98 43.36 -6.36
N VAL A 455 -14.82 42.34 -6.17
CA VAL A 455 -16.27 42.44 -6.38
C VAL A 455 -16.94 41.92 -5.13
N VAL A 456 -17.61 42.78 -4.36
CA VAL A 456 -18.27 42.42 -3.10
C VAL A 456 -19.76 42.69 -3.19
N ILE A 457 -20.58 41.88 -2.52
CA ILE A 457 -22.02 42.13 -2.43
C ILE A 457 -22.22 43.28 -1.44
N ALA A 458 -22.71 44.40 -1.96
CA ALA A 458 -22.96 45.62 -1.20
C ALA A 458 -24.36 45.59 -0.55
N GLU A 459 -25.35 45.08 -1.27
CA GLU A 459 -26.75 45.03 -0.82
C GLU A 459 -27.44 43.76 -1.33
N THR A 460 -28.32 43.18 -0.49
CA THR A 460 -29.17 42.03 -0.81
C THR A 460 -30.65 42.44 -0.80
N PRO A 461 -31.54 41.77 -1.56
CA PRO A 461 -32.98 42.02 -1.52
C PRO A 461 -33.60 41.79 -0.13
N ALA A 462 -34.69 42.50 0.19
CA ALA A 462 -35.40 42.34 1.46
C ALA A 462 -35.88 40.89 1.65
N GLY A 463 -35.58 40.29 2.80
CA GLY A 463 -35.88 38.88 3.11
C GLY A 463 -34.80 37.87 2.70
N ALA A 464 -33.73 38.32 2.04
CA ALA A 464 -32.53 37.51 1.80
C ALA A 464 -31.56 37.55 3.01
N VAL A 465 -30.57 36.66 3.01
CA VAL A 465 -29.44 36.69 3.95
C VAL A 465 -28.70 38.04 3.90
N THR A 466 -27.99 38.39 4.98
CA THR A 466 -27.27 39.66 5.02
C THR A 466 -26.17 39.71 3.95
N SER A 467 -25.75 40.91 3.53
CA SER A 467 -24.65 41.05 2.59
C SER A 467 -23.34 40.47 3.13
N SER A 468 -23.14 40.46 4.45
CA SER A 468 -21.99 39.81 5.10
C SER A 468 -22.04 38.29 4.90
N ASP A 469 -23.16 37.66 5.25
CA ASP A 469 -23.31 36.20 5.17
C ASP A 469 -23.25 35.70 3.72
N GLU A 470 -23.83 36.46 2.79
CA GLU A 470 -23.76 36.13 1.37
C GLU A 470 -22.33 36.25 0.84
N ASN A 471 -21.57 37.28 1.24
CA ASN A 471 -20.15 37.38 0.88
C ASN A 471 -19.35 36.17 1.41
N GLU A 472 -19.55 35.77 2.68
CA GLU A 472 -18.88 34.58 3.24
C GLU A 472 -19.23 33.30 2.48
N ARG A 473 -20.52 33.12 2.15
CA ARG A 473 -21.00 31.99 1.34
C ARG A 473 -20.33 31.93 -0.04
N GLN A 474 -20.22 33.08 -0.72
CA GLN A 474 -19.60 33.14 -2.05
C GLN A 474 -18.09 32.85 -2.02
N ILE A 475 -17.39 33.21 -0.95
CA ILE A 475 -15.98 32.84 -0.75
C ILE A 475 -15.86 31.32 -0.61
N ALA A 476 -16.71 30.69 0.21
CA ALA A 476 -16.67 29.26 0.46
C ALA A 476 -16.92 28.43 -0.82
N LEU A 477 -17.94 28.82 -1.59
CA LEU A 477 -18.27 28.19 -2.88
C LEU A 477 -17.13 28.29 -3.90
N ARG A 478 -16.45 29.42 -3.98
CA ARG A 478 -15.34 29.57 -4.93
C ARG A 478 -14.13 28.70 -4.59
N ILE A 479 -13.76 28.64 -3.31
CA ILE A 479 -12.64 27.79 -2.88
C ILE A 479 -12.99 26.31 -3.13
N ALA A 480 -14.26 25.93 -2.97
CA ALA A 480 -14.74 24.61 -3.31
C ALA A 480 -14.65 24.32 -4.81
N GLU A 481 -15.08 25.25 -5.67
CA GLU A 481 -14.95 25.16 -7.12
C GLU A 481 -13.47 25.01 -7.54
N ASP A 482 -12.57 25.82 -6.98
CA ASP A 482 -11.12 25.74 -7.26
C ASP A 482 -10.50 24.42 -6.76
N LEU A 483 -10.92 23.92 -5.60
CA LEU A 483 -10.44 22.65 -5.04
C LEU A 483 -10.98 21.45 -5.82
N VAL A 484 -12.25 21.45 -6.19
CA VAL A 484 -12.84 20.43 -7.07
C VAL A 484 -12.11 20.45 -8.40
N ALA A 485 -11.90 21.62 -9.02
CA ALA A 485 -11.13 21.74 -10.25
C ALA A 485 -9.70 21.19 -10.11
N GLN A 486 -9.03 21.41 -8.97
CA GLN A 486 -7.69 20.84 -8.69
C GLN A 486 -7.71 19.32 -8.50
N LEU A 487 -8.73 18.78 -7.83
CA LEU A 487 -8.88 17.34 -7.56
C LEU A 487 -9.40 16.56 -8.76
N THR A 488 -10.18 17.20 -9.64
CA THR A 488 -10.72 16.62 -10.89
C THR A 488 -9.84 16.92 -12.11
N ALA A 489 -8.85 17.82 -11.98
CA ALA A 489 -7.85 17.99 -13.02
C ALA A 489 -7.09 16.68 -13.14
N GLY A 490 -7.16 16.06 -14.33
CA GLY A 490 -6.26 14.98 -14.69
C GLY A 490 -4.79 15.41 -14.52
N PRO A 491 -3.84 14.47 -14.54
CA PRO A 491 -2.44 14.80 -14.38
C PRO A 491 -2.02 15.87 -15.38
N VAL A 492 -1.18 16.81 -14.92
CA VAL A 492 -0.61 17.82 -15.82
C VAL A 492 0.36 17.13 -16.75
N GLN A 493 0.07 17.13 -18.05
CA GLN A 493 0.92 16.48 -19.04
C GLN A 493 1.91 17.48 -19.65
N VAL A 494 3.17 17.05 -19.75
CA VAL A 494 4.24 17.72 -20.51
C VAL A 494 4.91 16.72 -21.44
N THR A 495 5.52 17.19 -22.52
CA THR A 495 6.12 16.33 -23.55
C THR A 495 7.65 16.43 -23.54
N ALA A 496 8.34 15.30 -23.53
CA ALA A 496 9.78 15.20 -23.70
C ALA A 496 10.12 14.61 -25.07
N ALA A 497 10.75 15.39 -25.96
CA ALA A 497 11.11 14.96 -27.30
C ALA A 497 12.47 15.55 -27.73
N ALA A 498 13.24 14.81 -28.52
CA ALA A 498 14.52 15.28 -29.05
C ALA A 498 14.36 16.59 -29.89
N SER A 499 13.19 16.79 -30.49
CA SER A 499 12.78 18.04 -31.12
C SER A 499 11.27 18.23 -31.00
N GLY A 500 10.82 19.47 -30.81
CA GLY A 500 9.40 19.85 -30.81
C GLY A 500 8.58 19.50 -29.56
N GLY A 501 9.20 18.95 -28.51
CA GLY A 501 8.58 18.76 -27.20
C GLY A 501 8.74 19.98 -26.28
N ASP A 502 7.97 20.02 -25.18
CA ASP A 502 8.11 21.04 -24.13
C ASP A 502 9.51 21.00 -23.49
N PHE A 503 10.11 19.81 -23.46
CA PHE A 503 11.46 19.55 -22.97
C PHE A 503 12.24 18.65 -23.95
N SER A 504 13.56 18.78 -23.97
CA SER A 504 14.45 17.96 -24.80
C SER A 504 14.58 16.51 -24.33
N SER A 505 14.31 16.25 -23.05
CA SER A 505 14.40 14.91 -22.45
C SER A 505 13.54 14.76 -21.19
N ALA A 506 13.34 13.51 -20.77
CA ALA A 506 12.64 13.18 -19.54
C ALA A 506 13.36 13.74 -18.29
N ALA A 507 14.70 13.73 -18.29
CA ALA A 507 15.49 14.28 -17.20
C ALA A 507 15.32 15.80 -17.09
N ALA A 508 15.30 16.50 -18.22
CA ALA A 508 15.05 17.95 -18.27
C ALA A 508 13.63 18.31 -17.75
N ALA A 509 12.61 17.55 -18.17
CA ALA A 509 11.25 17.72 -17.67
C ALA A 509 11.16 17.48 -16.15
N ASN A 510 11.75 16.38 -15.66
CA ASN A 510 11.79 16.07 -14.23
C ASN A 510 12.50 17.17 -13.42
N ALA A 511 13.58 17.75 -13.95
CA ALA A 511 14.28 18.86 -13.29
C ALA A 511 13.41 20.12 -13.20
N ALA A 512 12.72 20.48 -14.29
CA ALA A 512 11.92 21.69 -14.40
C ALA A 512 10.62 21.68 -13.58
N ILE A 513 10.02 20.51 -13.34
CA ILE A 513 8.82 20.38 -12.49
C ILE A 513 9.22 20.55 -11.02
N THR A 514 8.73 21.59 -10.36
CA THR A 514 9.09 21.95 -8.97
C THR A 514 7.93 21.88 -7.98
N ASP A 515 6.70 21.70 -8.45
CA ASP A 515 5.48 21.79 -7.65
C ASP A 515 4.61 20.52 -7.72
N ALA A 516 5.20 19.39 -8.11
CA ALA A 516 4.54 18.09 -8.08
C ALA A 516 4.15 17.71 -6.64
N THR A 517 2.90 17.31 -6.45
CA THR A 517 2.37 16.84 -5.16
C THR A 517 1.39 15.71 -5.40
N LYS A 518 0.97 15.01 -4.34
CA LYS A 518 -0.06 13.97 -4.44
C LYS A 518 -1.35 14.45 -5.11
N ALA A 519 -1.72 15.72 -4.87
CA ALA A 519 -2.90 16.36 -5.47
C ALA A 519 -2.62 16.97 -6.85
N LYS A 520 -1.34 17.16 -7.23
CA LYS A 520 -0.90 17.72 -8.50
C LYS A 520 0.14 16.80 -9.13
N ARG A 521 -0.33 15.67 -9.69
CA ARG A 521 0.52 14.71 -10.40
C ARG A 521 0.86 15.23 -11.80
N TYR A 522 2.04 14.87 -12.27
CA TYR A 522 2.50 15.15 -13.62
C TYR A 522 2.65 13.87 -14.44
N VAL A 523 2.41 13.96 -15.74
CA VAL A 523 2.80 12.95 -16.73
C VAL A 523 3.82 13.57 -17.67
N VAL A 524 5.03 13.00 -17.71
CA VAL A 524 6.03 13.27 -18.73
C VAL A 524 5.82 12.26 -19.86
N ALA A 525 5.19 12.70 -20.95
CA ALA A 525 5.02 11.92 -22.16
C ALA A 525 6.33 11.95 -22.98
N ILE A 526 7.01 10.82 -23.08
CA ILE A 526 8.31 10.70 -23.77
C ILE A 526 8.03 10.24 -25.19
N ALA A 527 8.40 11.07 -26.17
CA ALA A 527 8.22 10.74 -27.57
C ALA A 527 9.08 9.52 -28.00
N PRO A 528 8.77 8.90 -29.15
CA PRO A 528 9.68 7.97 -29.80
C PRO A 528 11.07 8.58 -30.02
N GLY A 529 12.12 7.84 -29.68
CA GLY A 529 13.51 8.25 -29.83
C GLY A 529 14.46 7.56 -28.87
N THR A 530 15.75 7.71 -29.13
CA THR A 530 16.83 7.31 -28.24
C THR A 530 17.39 8.53 -27.55
N TYR A 531 17.25 8.57 -26.23
CA TYR A 531 17.71 9.65 -25.37
C TYR A 531 19.01 9.20 -24.70
N ALA A 532 20.13 9.54 -25.35
CA ALA A 532 21.48 9.29 -24.86
C ALA A 532 22.05 10.55 -24.18
N GLY A 533 22.82 10.37 -23.11
CA GLY A 533 23.55 11.45 -22.43
C GLY A 533 22.99 11.85 -21.06
N ASP A 534 21.71 11.60 -20.80
CA ASP A 534 21.13 11.73 -19.46
C ASP A 534 21.54 10.55 -18.58
N LYS A 535 22.15 10.82 -17.44
CA LYS A 535 22.52 9.80 -16.46
C LYS A 535 22.44 10.35 -15.04
N ASN A 536 22.33 9.44 -14.08
CA ASN A 536 22.31 9.71 -12.64
C ASN A 536 21.20 10.67 -12.18
N TRP A 537 20.18 10.90 -13.00
CA TRP A 537 19.04 11.73 -12.60
C TRP A 537 18.07 10.91 -11.74
N GLN A 538 17.45 11.61 -10.78
CA GLN A 538 16.58 11.01 -9.77
C GLN A 538 15.15 11.47 -10.00
N THR A 539 14.23 10.52 -10.10
CA THR A 539 12.80 10.83 -10.24
C THR A 539 12.28 11.53 -9.00
N LYS A 540 11.36 12.49 -9.18
CA LYS A 540 10.63 13.15 -8.08
C LYS A 540 9.27 12.46 -7.85
N ASP A 541 8.70 12.65 -6.66
CA ASP A 541 7.38 12.09 -6.32
C ASP A 541 6.32 12.67 -7.23
N TYR A 542 5.32 11.85 -7.55
CA TYR A 542 4.12 12.24 -8.28
C TYR A 542 4.35 12.66 -9.73
N ILE A 543 5.48 12.29 -10.32
CA ILE A 543 5.79 12.47 -11.75
C ILE A 543 5.88 11.10 -12.41
N ASP A 544 4.94 10.80 -13.31
CA ASP A 544 4.91 9.56 -14.07
C ASP A 544 5.60 9.76 -15.44
N PHE A 545 6.37 8.78 -15.89
CA PHE A 545 7.14 8.78 -17.14
C PHE A 545 6.56 7.76 -18.11
N ILE A 546 5.96 8.23 -19.20
CA ILE A 546 5.21 7.38 -20.14
C ILE A 546 5.81 7.54 -21.53
N GLY A 547 6.49 6.50 -22.03
CA GLY A 547 6.95 6.41 -23.41
C GLY A 547 5.84 5.97 -24.37
N ALA A 548 6.11 6.07 -25.67
CA ALA A 548 5.17 5.62 -26.70
C ALA A 548 4.97 4.10 -26.65
N ASP A 549 6.08 3.36 -26.55
CA ASP A 549 6.20 1.96 -26.19
C ASP A 549 7.69 1.60 -26.03
N ALA A 550 7.96 0.44 -25.43
CA ALA A 550 9.32 0.01 -25.14
C ALA A 550 10.19 -0.22 -26.40
N GLU A 551 9.61 -0.40 -27.58
CA GLU A 551 10.40 -0.59 -28.81
C GLU A 551 10.82 0.75 -29.43
N ARG A 552 10.05 1.82 -29.18
CA ARG A 552 10.25 3.12 -29.80
C ARG A 552 10.83 4.18 -28.88
N THR A 553 10.76 4.04 -27.57
CA THR A 553 11.29 5.02 -26.61
C THR A 553 12.40 4.40 -25.75
N THR A 554 13.64 4.87 -25.92
CA THR A 554 14.82 4.32 -25.22
C THR A 554 15.57 5.38 -24.42
N LEU A 555 15.80 5.11 -23.13
CA LEU A 555 16.80 5.80 -22.29
C LEU A 555 18.09 4.98 -22.33
N LEU A 556 19.15 5.55 -22.90
CA LEU A 556 20.39 4.81 -23.19
C LEU A 556 21.59 5.38 -22.43
N LEU A 557 22.28 4.51 -21.68
CA LEU A 557 23.62 4.75 -21.17
C LEU A 557 24.58 3.70 -21.71
N ASP A 558 25.30 4.06 -22.77
CA ASP A 558 26.25 3.16 -23.43
C ASP A 558 27.68 3.68 -23.27
N ASN A 559 28.32 3.35 -22.14
CA ASN A 559 29.69 3.77 -21.86
C ASN A 559 30.71 2.90 -22.64
N PRO A 560 31.82 3.49 -23.15
CA PRO A 560 32.86 2.73 -23.85
C PRO A 560 33.59 1.76 -22.92
N ASP A 561 34.24 0.73 -23.47
CA ASP A 561 35.00 -0.25 -22.67
C ASP A 561 36.19 0.36 -21.93
N SER A 562 36.68 1.52 -22.38
CA SER A 562 37.73 2.29 -21.70
C SER A 562 37.24 3.07 -20.48
N THR A 563 35.95 3.05 -20.14
CA THR A 563 35.40 3.79 -19.00
C THR A 563 36.07 3.39 -17.68
N PRO A 564 36.53 4.36 -16.86
CA PRO A 564 37.17 4.05 -15.58
C PRO A 564 36.25 3.26 -14.63
N PRO A 565 36.78 2.27 -13.86
CA PRO A 565 35.97 1.47 -12.94
C PRO A 565 35.15 2.31 -11.95
N ALA A 566 35.71 3.39 -11.41
CA ALA A 566 35.00 4.29 -10.50
C ALA A 566 33.80 5.01 -11.16
N THR A 567 33.87 5.28 -12.47
CA THR A 567 32.74 5.83 -13.23
C THR A 567 31.67 4.77 -13.43
N ILE A 568 32.05 3.55 -13.82
CA ILE A 568 31.13 2.41 -13.95
C ILE A 568 30.36 2.17 -12.65
N GLN A 569 31.01 2.27 -11.49
CA GLN A 569 30.36 2.06 -10.17
C GLN A 569 29.31 3.12 -9.80
N ASN A 570 29.35 4.29 -10.41
CA ASN A 570 28.48 5.43 -10.08
C ASN A 570 27.41 5.70 -11.14
N ASP A 571 27.71 5.37 -12.40
CA ASP A 571 26.85 5.67 -13.53
C ASP A 571 25.66 4.70 -13.61
N VAL A 572 24.46 5.27 -13.65
CA VAL A 572 23.19 4.60 -13.96
C VAL A 572 22.35 5.50 -14.87
N PRO A 573 21.54 4.97 -15.80
CA PRO A 573 20.62 5.78 -16.59
C PRO A 573 19.59 6.52 -15.71
N LEU A 574 18.99 5.80 -14.77
CA LEU A 574 17.82 6.25 -14.03
C LEU A 574 17.82 5.76 -12.59
N TRP A 575 17.64 6.70 -11.66
CA TRP A 575 17.31 6.40 -10.27
C TRP A 575 15.79 6.49 -10.05
N LEU A 576 15.10 5.35 -10.05
CA LEU A 576 13.65 5.27 -9.87
C LEU A 576 13.30 5.25 -8.37
N ARG A 577 13.45 6.40 -7.73
CA ARG A 577 13.48 6.59 -6.27
C ARG A 577 12.25 7.29 -5.70
N ALA A 578 11.14 7.42 -6.40
CA ALA A 578 10.02 8.22 -5.90
C ALA A 578 8.69 7.52 -6.16
N GLU A 579 7.59 8.01 -5.58
CA GLU A 579 6.26 7.50 -5.91
C GLU A 579 5.90 7.89 -7.35
N ASN A 580 6.07 6.95 -8.28
CA ASN A 580 5.89 7.19 -9.70
C ASN A 580 5.59 5.93 -10.49
N LYS A 581 5.27 6.15 -11.76
CA LYS A 581 5.11 5.12 -12.77
C LYS A 581 6.08 5.32 -13.93
N LEU A 582 6.73 4.25 -14.35
CA LEU A 582 7.46 4.14 -15.62
C LEU A 582 6.68 3.19 -16.54
N LYS A 583 6.26 3.66 -17.72
CA LYS A 583 5.49 2.84 -18.65
C LYS A 583 5.98 2.98 -20.09
N GLY A 584 6.09 1.87 -20.81
CA GLY A 584 6.34 1.89 -22.26
C GLY A 584 7.70 2.47 -22.62
N VAL A 585 8.75 2.17 -21.84
CA VAL A 585 10.10 2.70 -22.04
C VAL A 585 11.11 1.55 -22.01
N SER A 586 12.10 1.62 -22.90
CA SER A 586 13.34 0.85 -22.81
C SER A 586 14.38 1.59 -21.97
N VAL A 587 15.00 0.92 -21.00
CA VAL A 587 16.14 1.45 -20.24
C VAL A 587 17.33 0.52 -20.42
N ILE A 588 18.36 0.98 -21.12
CA ILE A 588 19.50 0.14 -21.53
C ILE A 588 20.81 0.72 -20.98
N ALA A 589 21.63 -0.14 -20.38
CA ALA A 589 22.93 0.23 -19.82
C ALA A 589 24.06 -0.73 -20.21
N ARG A 590 25.25 -0.20 -20.52
CA ARG A 590 26.52 -0.95 -20.66
C ARG A 590 27.64 -0.20 -19.97
N ASN A 591 28.61 -0.92 -19.39
CA ASN A 591 29.73 -0.32 -18.65
C ASN A 591 29.23 0.70 -17.63
N ALA A 592 28.23 0.27 -16.85
CA ALA A 592 27.52 1.05 -15.85
C ALA A 592 27.28 0.19 -14.61
N ARG A 593 26.67 0.76 -13.57
CA ARG A 593 26.35 0.02 -12.35
C ARG A 593 25.15 -0.87 -12.58
N TYR A 594 24.00 -0.29 -12.90
CA TYR A 594 22.71 -0.94 -13.14
C TYR A 594 21.94 -0.21 -14.26
N ALA A 595 20.96 -0.87 -14.89
CA ALA A 595 20.06 -0.17 -15.83
C ALA A 595 19.03 0.71 -15.11
N ILE A 596 18.42 0.20 -14.05
CA ILE A 596 17.64 1.00 -13.10
C ILE A 596 18.14 0.72 -11.68
N HIS A 597 18.38 1.80 -10.93
CA HIS A 597 18.77 1.72 -9.52
C HIS A 597 17.73 2.36 -8.61
N ARG A 598 17.37 1.64 -7.56
CA ARG A 598 16.51 2.09 -6.48
C ARG A 598 17.23 1.81 -5.17
N ASP A 599 17.78 2.80 -4.48
CA ASP A 599 18.34 2.53 -3.14
C ASP A 599 18.34 3.80 -2.30
N ASN A 600 17.41 3.88 -1.33
CA ASN A 600 17.31 4.93 -0.32
C ASN A 600 16.25 4.57 0.74
N ILE A 601 16.64 4.48 2.00
CA ILE A 601 15.77 4.12 3.14
C ILE A 601 14.78 5.22 3.56
N ASN A 602 15.03 6.47 3.16
CA ASN A 602 14.23 7.62 3.60
C ASN A 602 12.86 7.71 2.92
N TYR A 603 12.66 6.96 1.84
CA TYR A 603 11.40 6.97 1.10
C TYR A 603 10.51 5.80 1.53
N LYS A 604 9.86 6.00 2.67
CA LYS A 604 8.89 5.05 3.24
C LYS A 604 7.55 5.14 2.53
N ASN A 605 6.74 4.09 2.61
CA ASN A 605 5.31 4.09 2.23
C ASN A 605 4.99 4.56 0.80
N ARG A 606 5.91 4.35 -0.14
CA ARG A 606 5.74 4.75 -1.54
C ARG A 606 5.39 3.58 -2.44
N THR A 607 4.80 3.88 -3.60
CA THR A 607 4.56 2.90 -4.66
C THR A 607 5.32 3.27 -5.93
N VAL A 608 6.10 2.33 -6.45
CA VAL A 608 6.79 2.42 -7.75
C VAL A 608 6.16 1.43 -8.71
N VAL A 609 5.75 1.87 -9.90
CA VAL A 609 5.08 1.04 -10.90
C VAL A 609 5.88 1.00 -12.20
N ILE A 610 6.13 -0.20 -12.72
CA ILE A 610 6.83 -0.44 -13.99
C ILE A 610 5.92 -1.29 -14.88
N GLU A 611 5.49 -0.77 -16.01
CA GLU A 611 4.54 -1.47 -16.89
C GLU A 611 4.96 -1.41 -18.35
N ASP A 612 4.88 -2.54 -19.06
CA ASP A 612 5.11 -2.60 -20.50
C ASP A 612 6.50 -2.05 -20.90
N CYS A 613 7.53 -2.28 -20.07
CA CYS A 613 8.90 -1.78 -20.24
C CYS A 613 9.89 -2.87 -20.63
N HIS A 614 11.03 -2.48 -21.21
CA HIS A 614 12.20 -3.35 -21.40
C HIS A 614 13.42 -2.75 -20.68
N VAL A 615 13.99 -3.47 -19.72
CA VAL A 615 15.11 -3.00 -18.91
C VAL A 615 16.27 -3.96 -19.08
N GLU A 616 17.39 -3.46 -19.58
CA GLU A 616 18.51 -4.31 -19.96
C GLU A 616 19.86 -3.75 -19.53
N HIS A 617 20.64 -4.61 -18.89
CA HIS A 617 22.05 -4.37 -18.66
C HIS A 617 22.87 -5.26 -19.60
N LEU A 618 23.62 -4.69 -20.53
CA LEU A 618 24.38 -5.42 -21.55
C LEU A 618 25.67 -6.05 -21.00
N GLY A 619 26.14 -5.58 -19.85
CA GLY A 619 27.26 -6.14 -19.11
C GLY A 619 28.46 -5.20 -19.04
N ASN A 620 29.47 -5.63 -18.28
CA ASN A 620 30.72 -4.89 -18.06
C ASN A 620 31.96 -5.69 -18.51
N GLN A 621 31.77 -6.77 -19.28
CA GLN A 621 32.88 -7.66 -19.67
C GLN A 621 33.90 -6.95 -20.56
N GLY A 622 33.44 -6.16 -21.53
CA GLY A 622 34.34 -5.36 -22.38
C GLY A 622 35.23 -4.42 -21.55
N ALA A 623 34.68 -3.76 -20.52
CA ALA A 623 35.48 -2.96 -19.61
C ALA A 623 36.49 -3.77 -18.79
N ARG A 624 36.16 -4.99 -18.36
CA ARG A 624 37.14 -5.88 -17.69
C ARG A 624 38.27 -6.26 -18.61
N ASP A 625 37.94 -6.66 -19.84
CA ASP A 625 38.92 -7.05 -20.85
C ASP A 625 39.85 -5.87 -21.19
N TYR A 626 39.30 -4.66 -21.28
CA TYR A 626 40.08 -3.43 -21.45
C TYR A 626 41.03 -3.19 -20.28
N GLN A 627 40.57 -3.30 -19.02
CA GLN A 627 41.45 -3.14 -17.85
C GLN A 627 42.59 -4.16 -17.88
N ALA A 628 42.27 -5.44 -18.13
CA ALA A 628 43.28 -6.50 -18.22
C ALA A 628 44.31 -6.25 -19.34
N ALA A 629 43.86 -5.76 -20.51
CA ALA A 629 44.73 -5.49 -21.65
C ALA A 629 45.60 -4.22 -21.50
N ASN A 630 45.20 -3.27 -20.65
CA ASN A 630 45.85 -1.95 -20.51
C ASN A 630 46.50 -1.74 -19.13
N GLY A 631 46.78 -2.82 -18.38
CA GLY A 631 47.50 -2.76 -17.10
C GLY A 631 46.68 -2.27 -15.90
N GLY A 632 45.35 -2.22 -16.02
CA GLY A 632 44.43 -1.93 -14.92
C GLY A 632 43.95 -3.18 -14.17
N ASP A 633 43.19 -3.00 -13.09
CA ASP A 633 42.62 -4.12 -12.33
C ASP A 633 41.21 -4.48 -12.84
N PRO A 634 41.04 -5.62 -13.55
CA PRO A 634 39.72 -6.07 -13.99
C PRO A 634 38.76 -6.40 -12.84
N ASN A 635 39.25 -6.64 -11.61
CA ASN A 635 38.41 -6.90 -10.45
C ASN A 635 37.81 -5.63 -9.85
N ALA A 636 38.38 -4.46 -10.13
CA ALA A 636 37.84 -3.18 -9.71
C ALA A 636 36.55 -2.79 -10.48
N VAL A 637 36.32 -3.40 -11.65
CA VAL A 637 35.10 -3.17 -12.45
C VAL A 637 33.89 -3.75 -11.72
N TRP A 638 32.81 -2.98 -11.65
CA TRP A 638 31.56 -3.38 -11.00
C TRP A 638 31.01 -4.70 -11.57
N THR A 639 30.69 -5.65 -10.69
CA THR A 639 30.29 -7.03 -11.03
C THR A 639 28.78 -7.23 -11.10
N ALA A 640 28.02 -6.50 -10.28
CA ALA A 640 26.57 -6.64 -10.21
C ALA A 640 25.93 -5.89 -11.40
N THR A 641 25.79 -6.58 -12.53
CA THR A 641 25.28 -6.03 -13.78
C THR A 641 23.76 -6.14 -13.85
N ASN A 642 23.05 -5.55 -12.90
CA ASN A 642 21.62 -5.78 -12.71
C ASN A 642 20.78 -4.96 -13.72
N ALA A 643 19.69 -5.55 -14.21
CA ALA A 643 18.66 -4.76 -14.91
C ALA A 643 17.90 -3.90 -13.88
N TRP A 644 17.50 -4.50 -12.76
CA TRP A 644 16.91 -3.85 -11.61
C TRP A 644 17.75 -4.10 -10.36
N GLY A 645 18.30 -3.05 -9.76
CA GLY A 645 18.98 -3.12 -8.47
C GLY A 645 18.21 -2.32 -7.41
N SER A 646 17.81 -2.98 -6.32
CA SER A 646 16.97 -2.37 -5.29
C SER A 646 17.42 -2.64 -3.85
N GLY A 647 17.61 -1.58 -3.07
CA GLY A 647 17.53 -1.60 -1.61
C GLY A 647 16.22 -1.00 -1.15
N THR A 648 15.36 -1.77 -0.46
CA THR A 648 13.99 -1.33 -0.13
C THR A 648 13.93 -0.44 1.11
N ALA A 649 12.76 0.15 1.36
CA ALA A 649 12.46 0.95 2.55
C ALA A 649 11.16 0.48 3.21
N SER A 650 10.98 0.83 4.50
CA SER A 650 9.79 0.48 5.28
C SER A 650 8.49 0.89 4.56
N GLY A 651 7.57 -0.06 4.37
CA GLY A 651 6.26 0.14 3.75
C GLY A 651 6.27 0.41 2.24
N GLU A 652 7.41 0.30 1.55
CA GLU A 652 7.43 0.45 0.08
C GLU A 652 6.69 -0.67 -0.64
N THR A 653 6.07 -0.35 -1.78
CA THR A 653 5.65 -1.32 -2.79
C THR A 653 6.31 -1.04 -4.16
N VAL A 654 6.93 -2.05 -4.76
CA VAL A 654 7.40 -2.06 -6.15
C VAL A 654 6.54 -3.03 -6.94
N ILE A 655 5.96 -2.57 -8.05
CA ILE A 655 5.09 -3.36 -8.92
C ILE A 655 5.67 -3.37 -10.33
N ALA A 656 5.98 -4.55 -10.87
CA ALA A 656 6.38 -4.72 -12.26
C ALA A 656 5.37 -5.61 -13.00
N ARG A 657 4.86 -5.14 -14.14
CA ARG A 657 3.90 -5.90 -14.97
C ARG A 657 4.27 -5.92 -16.43
N ARG A 658 4.06 -7.06 -17.09
CA ARG A 658 4.19 -7.20 -18.56
C ARG A 658 5.48 -6.60 -19.11
N SER A 659 6.55 -6.71 -18.34
CA SER A 659 7.84 -6.05 -18.62
C SER A 659 8.94 -7.09 -18.75
N ARG A 660 9.99 -6.74 -19.47
CA ARG A 660 11.15 -7.60 -19.72
C ARG A 660 12.37 -7.05 -19.02
N PHE A 661 13.03 -7.87 -18.23
CA PHE A 661 14.27 -7.57 -17.53
C PHE A 661 15.35 -8.53 -18.01
N ARG A 662 16.49 -8.02 -18.46
CA ARG A 662 17.57 -8.84 -19.02
C ARG A 662 18.95 -8.39 -18.54
N SER A 663 19.78 -9.33 -18.10
CA SER A 663 21.18 -9.03 -17.78
C SER A 663 22.08 -10.27 -17.70
N PRO A 664 23.42 -10.12 -17.67
CA PRO A 664 24.35 -11.22 -17.39
C PRO A 664 24.13 -11.94 -16.07
N GLY A 665 23.63 -11.26 -15.04
CA GLY A 665 23.34 -11.85 -13.75
C GLY A 665 22.63 -10.87 -12.82
N ASN A 666 22.06 -11.40 -11.73
CA ASN A 666 21.29 -10.64 -10.74
C ASN A 666 20.26 -9.71 -11.38
N THR A 667 19.56 -10.22 -12.41
CA THR A 667 18.70 -9.42 -13.29
C THR A 667 17.67 -8.62 -12.52
N TRP A 668 16.97 -9.25 -11.58
CA TRP A 668 16.19 -8.59 -10.55
C TRP A 668 16.87 -8.80 -9.20
N SER A 669 17.54 -7.78 -8.67
CA SER A 669 18.19 -7.83 -7.37
C SER A 669 17.45 -6.94 -6.39
N VAL A 670 17.05 -7.52 -5.25
CA VAL A 670 16.40 -6.82 -4.16
C VAL A 670 17.01 -7.21 -2.82
N HIS A 671 17.29 -6.23 -1.98
CA HIS A 671 17.59 -6.43 -0.58
C HIS A 671 16.70 -5.54 0.28
N ASN A 672 16.29 -6.04 1.45
CA ASN A 672 15.69 -5.18 2.45
C ASN A 672 16.81 -4.44 3.19
N ASN A 673 16.50 -3.28 3.73
CA ASN A 673 17.41 -2.55 4.61
C ASN A 673 17.01 -2.79 6.07
N ASP A 674 17.71 -2.20 7.02
CA ASP A 674 17.48 -2.49 8.43
C ASP A 674 16.34 -1.68 9.06
N THR A 675 15.77 -2.22 10.14
CA THR A 675 14.86 -1.51 11.06
C THR A 675 13.59 -0.95 10.40
N PHE A 676 12.76 -1.83 9.84
CA PHE A 676 11.48 -1.43 9.24
C PHE A 676 10.34 -1.38 10.27
N GLU A 677 9.39 -0.48 10.05
CA GLU A 677 8.13 -0.38 10.79
C GLU A 677 7.01 -1.17 10.08
N ALA A 678 7.12 -1.32 8.76
CA ALA A 678 6.17 -2.02 7.90
C ALA A 678 6.92 -2.79 6.80
N PRO A 679 6.41 -3.95 6.34
CA PRO A 679 7.04 -4.75 5.30
C PRO A 679 7.11 -3.99 3.97
N SER A 680 8.18 -4.25 3.22
CA SER A 680 8.30 -3.87 1.82
C SER A 680 7.78 -4.98 0.90
N HIS A 681 7.26 -4.59 -0.27
CA HIS A 681 6.60 -5.47 -1.21
C HIS A 681 7.23 -5.35 -2.60
N ASN A 682 7.55 -6.48 -3.21
CA ASN A 682 7.92 -6.59 -4.63
C ASN A 682 6.89 -7.52 -5.30
N ILE A 683 6.15 -6.98 -6.25
CA ILE A 683 5.05 -7.68 -6.94
C ILE A 683 5.38 -7.74 -8.43
N ILE A 684 5.62 -8.93 -8.96
CA ILE A 684 6.05 -9.17 -10.33
C ILE A 684 5.02 -10.02 -11.06
N GLU A 685 4.39 -9.48 -12.10
CA GLU A 685 3.27 -10.12 -12.78
C GLU A 685 3.45 -10.16 -14.30
N ARG A 686 3.41 -11.36 -14.88
CA ARG A 686 3.50 -11.56 -16.33
C ARG A 686 4.75 -10.93 -16.96
N CYS A 687 5.88 -10.97 -16.25
CA CYS A 687 7.14 -10.42 -16.71
C CYS A 687 8.05 -11.50 -17.30
N GLU A 688 9.07 -11.08 -18.05
CA GLU A 688 10.23 -11.91 -18.37
C GLU A 688 11.43 -11.46 -17.55
N ILE A 689 12.05 -12.36 -16.79
CA ILE A 689 13.29 -12.11 -16.04
C ILE A 689 14.36 -13.06 -16.56
N ILE A 690 15.33 -12.51 -17.29
CA ILE A 690 16.27 -13.29 -18.08
C ILE A 690 17.71 -13.01 -17.64
N CYS A 691 18.32 -13.99 -17.00
CA CYS A 691 19.76 -14.07 -16.84
C CYS A 691 20.38 -14.67 -18.11
N THR A 692 21.33 -13.96 -18.73
CA THR A 692 21.99 -14.42 -19.95
C THR A 692 23.19 -15.33 -19.67
N SER A 693 23.71 -15.35 -18.44
CA SER A 693 24.74 -16.32 -18.05
C SER A 693 24.11 -17.66 -17.73
N ALA A 694 24.59 -18.73 -18.36
CA ALA A 694 24.06 -20.08 -18.16
C ALA A 694 24.10 -20.48 -16.68
N GLY A 695 22.92 -20.75 -16.12
CA GLY A 695 22.74 -21.15 -14.72
C GLY A 695 23.06 -20.08 -13.66
N GLY A 696 23.19 -18.81 -14.08
CA GLY A 696 23.37 -17.67 -13.20
C GLY A 696 22.08 -17.27 -12.47
N THR A 697 22.25 -16.45 -11.43
CA THR A 697 21.13 -15.86 -10.68
C THR A 697 20.36 -14.88 -11.56
N CYS A 698 19.06 -15.09 -11.74
CA CYS A 698 18.17 -14.13 -12.40
C CYS A 698 17.39 -13.28 -11.39
N ILE A 699 17.03 -13.84 -10.24
CA ILE A 699 16.40 -13.11 -9.14
C ILE A 699 17.27 -13.29 -7.90
N ALA A 700 17.76 -12.20 -7.34
CA ALA A 700 18.50 -12.18 -6.09
C ALA A 700 17.65 -11.49 -5.01
N ILE A 701 17.38 -12.21 -3.92
CA ILE A 701 16.62 -11.72 -2.76
C ILE A 701 17.55 -11.78 -1.56
N GLN A 702 17.84 -10.63 -0.95
CA GLN A 702 18.77 -10.55 0.17
C GLN A 702 18.08 -10.05 1.44
N SER A 703 18.27 -10.79 2.52
CA SER A 703 17.73 -10.47 3.85
C SER A 703 18.82 -9.85 4.72
N LEU A 704 18.80 -8.52 4.82
CA LEU A 704 19.83 -7.69 5.44
C LEU A 704 19.40 -7.00 6.75
N GLY A 705 18.23 -7.31 7.33
CA GLY A 705 17.91 -6.93 8.72
C GLY A 705 16.67 -6.07 8.91
N SER A 706 15.66 -6.15 8.04
CA SER A 706 14.43 -5.35 8.18
C SER A 706 13.70 -5.61 9.50
N GLY A 707 13.82 -6.83 10.05
CA GLY A 707 13.13 -7.25 11.26
C GLY A 707 11.63 -7.49 11.08
N VAL A 708 11.11 -7.37 9.85
CA VAL A 708 9.71 -7.63 9.49
C VAL A 708 9.63 -8.67 8.37
N LYS A 709 8.42 -9.15 8.05
CA LYS A 709 8.20 -10.09 6.95
C LYS A 709 7.94 -9.37 5.64
N ASP A 710 9.00 -9.01 4.93
CA ASP A 710 8.93 -8.46 3.57
C ASP A 710 8.34 -9.47 2.59
N VAL A 711 7.82 -8.99 1.46
CA VAL A 711 7.05 -9.80 0.51
C VAL A 711 7.64 -9.71 -0.89
N PHE A 712 7.88 -10.87 -1.50
CA PHE A 712 8.23 -11.02 -2.90
C PHE A 712 7.23 -11.96 -3.57
N ASP A 713 6.36 -11.42 -4.40
CA ASP A 713 5.33 -12.17 -5.11
C ASP A 713 5.62 -12.17 -6.61
N ILE A 714 5.67 -13.35 -7.23
CA ILE A 714 5.92 -13.51 -8.67
C ILE A 714 4.91 -14.43 -9.32
N SER A 715 4.17 -13.95 -10.33
CA SER A 715 3.13 -14.73 -10.98
C SER A 715 3.14 -14.62 -12.51
N GLY A 716 2.74 -15.71 -13.18
CA GLY A 716 2.58 -15.75 -14.63
C GLY A 716 3.83 -15.40 -15.43
N SER A 717 5.02 -15.48 -14.82
CA SER A 717 6.25 -14.87 -15.34
C SER A 717 7.21 -15.92 -15.88
N LYS A 718 7.98 -15.52 -16.89
CA LYS A 718 9.07 -16.33 -17.46
C LYS A 718 10.36 -16.02 -16.71
N ILE A 719 10.92 -17.04 -16.09
CA ILE A 719 12.14 -16.99 -15.29
C ILE A 719 13.21 -17.83 -16.01
N VAL A 720 14.27 -17.18 -16.47
CA VAL A 720 15.41 -17.85 -17.11
C VAL A 720 16.64 -17.64 -16.23
N GLY A 721 16.91 -18.62 -15.37
CA GLY A 721 18.00 -18.61 -14.39
C GLY A 721 17.53 -19.06 -13.01
N ASP A 722 18.33 -18.76 -12.00
CA ASP A 722 18.09 -19.18 -10.62
C ASP A 722 17.50 -18.06 -9.77
N ILE A 723 16.70 -18.46 -8.77
CA ILE A 723 16.29 -17.59 -7.68
C ILE A 723 17.26 -17.84 -6.53
N THR A 724 18.04 -16.83 -6.14
CA THR A 724 18.97 -16.92 -5.03
C THR A 724 18.42 -16.12 -3.85
N TYR A 725 18.36 -16.78 -2.70
CA TYR A 725 18.07 -16.17 -1.41
C TYR A 725 19.35 -16.11 -0.59
N ASP A 726 19.81 -14.91 -0.25
CA ASP A 726 21.03 -14.72 0.51
C ASP A 726 20.86 -13.82 1.73
N THR A 727 21.81 -13.92 2.64
CA THR A 727 21.87 -13.12 3.86
C THR A 727 23.21 -12.41 3.95
N LYS A 728 23.89 -12.24 2.81
CA LYS A 728 25.27 -11.73 2.75
C LYS A 728 25.21 -10.23 2.55
N GLY A 729 25.73 -9.48 3.52
CA GLY A 729 25.74 -8.02 3.44
C GLY A 729 25.69 -7.39 4.81
N TRP A 730 25.04 -6.22 4.88
CA TRP A 730 24.95 -5.45 6.10
C TRP A 730 24.12 -6.17 7.17
N LEU A 731 24.58 -6.02 8.42
CA LEU A 731 23.91 -6.52 9.61
C LEU A 731 23.56 -5.31 10.47
N PRO A 732 22.39 -5.27 11.13
CA PRO A 732 22.08 -4.23 12.12
C PRO A 732 23.21 -4.13 13.16
N ALA A 733 23.61 -2.94 13.59
CA ALA A 733 24.75 -2.80 14.51
C ALA A 733 24.52 -3.52 15.87
N ALA A 734 23.30 -3.51 16.38
CA ALA A 734 22.97 -4.11 17.67
C ALA A 734 22.75 -5.63 17.58
N LEU A 735 23.44 -6.42 18.41
CA LEU A 735 23.29 -7.89 18.46
C LEU A 735 21.85 -8.36 18.72
N VAL A 736 21.08 -7.60 19.50
CA VAL A 736 19.66 -7.87 19.80
C VAL A 736 18.73 -7.69 18.58
N LYS A 737 19.26 -7.20 17.44
CA LYS A 737 18.56 -7.12 16.16
C LYS A 737 19.08 -8.11 15.12
N ARG A 738 19.93 -9.06 15.53
CA ARG A 738 20.55 -10.06 14.64
C ARG A 738 20.02 -11.47 14.93
N PRO A 739 18.83 -11.83 14.41
CA PRO A 739 18.35 -13.20 14.51
C PRO A 739 19.21 -14.13 13.64
N ALA A 740 19.43 -15.36 14.09
CA ALA A 740 20.04 -16.42 13.30
C ALA A 740 19.14 -16.83 12.12
N ASN A 741 17.81 -16.76 12.31
CA ASN A 741 16.85 -16.93 11.23
C ASN A 741 16.62 -15.60 10.52
N ARG A 742 17.26 -15.44 9.37
CA ARG A 742 17.16 -14.28 8.47
C ARG A 742 16.30 -14.62 7.25
N ALA A 743 15.26 -15.41 7.44
CA ALA A 743 14.24 -15.61 6.42
C ALA A 743 13.24 -14.43 6.42
N GLU A 744 13.68 -13.17 6.32
CA GLU A 744 12.81 -11.99 6.41
C GLU A 744 11.87 -11.85 5.22
N TRP A 745 12.23 -12.38 4.05
CA TRP A 745 11.37 -12.35 2.88
C TRP A 745 10.44 -13.56 2.81
N LYS A 746 9.15 -13.30 2.69
CA LYS A 746 8.16 -14.26 2.22
C LYS A 746 8.12 -14.20 0.70
N VAL A 747 8.47 -15.31 0.06
CA VAL A 747 8.55 -15.46 -1.40
C VAL A 747 7.43 -16.39 -1.84
N THR A 748 6.51 -15.88 -2.66
CA THR A 748 5.41 -16.68 -3.21
C THR A 748 5.30 -16.55 -4.72
N GLY A 749 4.70 -17.54 -5.35
CA GLY A 749 4.41 -17.45 -6.77
C GLY A 749 3.50 -18.52 -7.33
N SER A 750 3.07 -18.33 -8.58
CA SER A 750 2.30 -19.32 -9.34
C SER A 750 2.33 -19.07 -10.85
N GLY A 751 2.20 -20.12 -11.65
CA GLY A 751 2.10 -20.01 -13.11
C GLY A 751 3.38 -19.49 -13.78
N ASN A 752 4.52 -19.63 -13.11
CA ASN A 752 5.82 -19.23 -13.62
C ASN A 752 6.48 -20.40 -14.37
N THR A 753 7.49 -20.12 -15.20
CA THR A 753 8.39 -21.20 -15.64
C THR A 753 9.21 -21.68 -14.43
N PRO A 754 9.38 -23.00 -14.22
CA PRO A 754 10.09 -23.51 -13.05
C PRO A 754 11.53 -23.00 -12.94
N ALA A 755 11.90 -22.54 -11.75
CA ALA A 755 13.23 -22.02 -11.46
C ALA A 755 13.85 -22.75 -10.27
N VAL A 756 15.16 -22.92 -10.29
CA VAL A 756 15.88 -23.49 -9.15
C VAL A 756 16.03 -22.42 -8.09
N PHE A 757 15.58 -22.73 -6.88
CA PHE A 757 15.81 -21.90 -5.69
C PHE A 757 17.12 -22.33 -5.02
N ARG A 758 18.01 -21.36 -4.75
CA ARG A 758 19.27 -21.57 -4.05
C ARG A 758 19.35 -20.69 -2.83
N HIS A 759 19.97 -21.20 -1.77
CA HIS A 759 20.30 -20.44 -0.59
C HIS A 759 21.80 -20.15 -0.54
N SER A 760 22.16 -18.96 -0.07
CA SER A 760 23.54 -18.57 0.21
C SER A 760 23.57 -17.78 1.53
N THR A 761 23.51 -18.50 2.65
CA THR A 761 23.38 -17.92 3.99
C THR A 761 24.73 -17.88 4.70
N ALA A 762 24.94 -16.82 5.48
CA ALA A 762 26.08 -16.70 6.40
C ALA A 762 25.67 -16.88 7.88
N SER A 763 24.40 -16.60 8.20
CA SER A 763 23.83 -16.67 9.55
C SER A 763 23.84 -18.08 10.14
N ARG A 764 24.11 -18.20 11.44
CA ARG A 764 24.14 -19.49 12.17
C ARG A 764 23.47 -19.35 13.53
N ALA A 765 22.74 -20.36 13.97
CA ALA A 765 22.30 -20.50 15.37
C ALA A 765 23.19 -21.49 16.11
N LEU A 766 23.32 -21.35 17.43
CA LEU A 766 23.74 -22.48 18.27
C LEU A 766 22.59 -23.49 18.31
N LYS A 767 22.86 -24.75 17.95
CA LYS A 767 21.91 -25.86 18.06
C LYS A 767 22.49 -26.94 18.98
N ILE A 768 21.64 -27.56 19.81
CA ILE A 768 21.97 -28.78 20.55
C ILE A 768 20.92 -29.84 20.19
N GLU A 769 21.36 -30.95 19.61
CA GLU A 769 20.51 -32.01 19.05
C GLU A 769 20.78 -33.34 19.76
N SER A 770 19.71 -34.05 20.13
CA SER A 770 19.81 -35.41 20.66
C SER A 770 20.33 -36.39 19.61
N ALA A 771 21.08 -37.41 20.03
CA ALA A 771 21.46 -38.53 19.18
C ALA A 771 20.27 -39.48 18.89
N SER A 772 19.20 -39.42 19.70
CA SER A 772 18.03 -40.28 19.61
C SER A 772 17.03 -39.80 18.56
N THR A 773 16.41 -40.74 17.85
CA THR A 773 15.27 -40.52 16.95
C THR A 773 13.97 -41.11 17.52
N SER A 774 13.94 -41.34 18.85
CA SER A 774 12.75 -41.78 19.57
C SER A 774 11.64 -40.72 19.50
N GLY A 775 10.39 -41.16 19.55
CA GLY A 775 9.23 -40.28 19.73
C GLY A 775 9.24 -39.44 21.01
N THR A 776 10.10 -39.79 21.98
CA THR A 776 10.31 -39.05 23.24
C THR A 776 11.57 -38.19 23.22
N SER A 777 12.27 -38.09 22.08
CA SER A 777 13.52 -37.35 22.02
C SER A 777 13.30 -35.85 22.27
N ALA A 778 14.10 -35.26 23.15
CA ALA A 778 14.00 -33.87 23.54
C ALA A 778 15.32 -33.34 24.10
N VAL A 779 15.58 -32.06 23.88
CA VAL A 779 16.68 -31.32 24.54
C VAL A 779 16.07 -30.15 25.30
N VAL A 780 16.52 -29.94 26.53
CA VAL A 780 16.12 -28.80 27.36
C VAL A 780 17.38 -28.10 27.86
N VAL A 781 17.40 -26.78 27.77
CA VAL A 781 18.53 -25.96 28.25
C VAL A 781 18.08 -24.93 29.28
N SER A 782 18.93 -24.67 30.26
CA SER A 782 18.72 -23.66 31.29
C SER A 782 20.07 -23.13 31.81
N GLY A 783 20.03 -22.26 32.82
CA GLY A 783 21.23 -21.68 33.43
C GLY A 783 21.61 -20.29 32.89
N THR A 784 22.60 -19.66 33.53
CA THR A 784 22.99 -18.27 33.29
C THR A 784 23.69 -18.03 31.96
N ALA A 785 24.21 -19.07 31.30
CA ALA A 785 24.85 -18.95 30.00
C ALA A 785 23.85 -18.91 28.82
N VAL A 786 22.59 -19.30 29.02
CA VAL A 786 21.57 -19.34 27.95
C VAL A 786 21.38 -17.99 27.24
N PRO A 787 21.10 -16.86 27.93
CA PRO A 787 20.91 -15.57 27.24
C PRO A 787 22.18 -15.11 26.50
N VAL A 788 23.36 -15.54 26.95
CA VAL A 788 24.65 -15.21 26.31
C VAL A 788 24.84 -16.01 25.02
N LEU A 789 24.72 -17.34 25.09
CA LEU A 789 25.03 -18.26 24.00
C LEU A 789 23.91 -18.34 22.95
N PHE A 790 22.66 -18.34 23.39
CA PHE A 790 21.49 -18.45 22.51
C PHE A 790 20.95 -17.08 22.07
N GLY A 791 21.42 -15.99 22.69
CA GLY A 791 21.13 -14.62 22.27
C GLY A 791 19.70 -14.14 22.53
N GLY A 792 18.94 -14.82 23.38
CA GLY A 792 17.54 -14.49 23.68
C GLY A 792 16.70 -15.75 23.80
N THR A 793 15.64 -15.83 22.99
CA THR A 793 14.72 -16.98 22.95
C THR A 793 15.46 -18.26 22.52
N VAL A 794 15.16 -19.35 23.22
CA VAL A 794 15.52 -20.70 22.80
C VAL A 794 14.28 -21.34 22.17
N TYR A 795 14.44 -21.86 20.96
CA TYR A 795 13.40 -22.59 20.25
C TYR A 795 13.61 -24.09 20.47
N SER A 796 12.58 -24.77 20.95
CA SER A 796 12.60 -26.22 21.18
C SER A 796 11.79 -26.94 20.12
N MET A 797 12.40 -27.92 19.48
CA MET A 797 11.78 -28.81 18.50
C MET A 797 11.75 -30.22 19.08
N PRO A 798 10.56 -30.79 19.36
CA PRO A 798 10.46 -32.15 19.85
C PRO A 798 10.98 -33.13 18.80
N GLY A 799 11.48 -34.28 19.25
CA GLY A 799 11.73 -35.41 18.38
C GLY A 799 10.42 -36.12 18.01
N ALA A 800 10.53 -37.03 17.05
CA ALA A 800 9.48 -37.94 16.64
C ALA A 800 10.11 -39.22 16.08
N GLY A 801 9.33 -40.26 15.75
CA GLY A 801 9.90 -41.47 15.14
C GLY A 801 10.75 -41.13 13.90
N GLY A 802 12.07 -41.32 13.97
CA GLY A 802 12.99 -40.97 12.87
C GLY A 802 13.41 -39.49 12.78
N ILE A 803 12.95 -38.62 13.69
CA ILE A 803 13.36 -37.20 13.80
C ILE A 803 13.96 -36.95 15.19
N LYS A 804 15.14 -36.35 15.22
CA LYS A 804 15.83 -36.03 16.47
C LYS A 804 15.23 -34.79 17.14
N GLY A 805 15.10 -34.81 18.46
CA GLY A 805 14.75 -33.62 19.24
C GLY A 805 15.94 -32.66 19.36
N TYR A 806 15.69 -31.36 19.31
CA TYR A 806 16.76 -30.36 19.43
C TYR A 806 16.27 -29.01 19.95
N VAL A 807 17.22 -28.18 20.39
CA VAL A 807 16.99 -26.75 20.64
C VAL A 807 17.92 -25.91 19.77
N TYR A 808 17.51 -24.69 19.46
CA TYR A 808 18.40 -23.70 18.84
C TYR A 808 18.14 -22.27 19.33
N GLY A 809 19.17 -21.42 19.23
CA GLY A 809 19.13 -20.04 19.69
C GLY A 809 18.53 -19.06 18.69
N TRP A 810 17.92 -18.00 19.21
CA TRP A 810 17.47 -16.85 18.43
C TRP A 810 18.63 -16.07 17.83
N GLY A 811 19.72 -15.85 18.57
CA GLY A 811 20.81 -14.97 18.17
C GLY A 811 21.73 -15.60 17.12
N ASP A 812 22.12 -14.79 16.12
CA ASP A 812 23.15 -15.19 15.15
C ASP A 812 24.50 -15.38 15.85
N ILE A 813 25.17 -16.49 15.57
CA ILE A 813 26.50 -16.85 16.06
C ILE A 813 27.55 -16.86 14.95
N SER A 814 27.20 -16.41 13.74
CA SER A 814 28.12 -16.36 12.60
C SER A 814 29.34 -15.49 12.93
N SER A 815 30.52 -15.97 12.51
CA SER A 815 31.79 -15.24 12.65
C SER A 815 32.08 -14.31 11.47
N THR A 816 31.24 -14.34 10.43
CA THR A 816 31.35 -13.50 9.23
C THR A 816 29.97 -13.00 8.81
N PRO A 817 29.84 -11.72 8.40
CA PRO A 817 30.91 -10.73 8.23
C PRO A 817 31.38 -10.05 9.53
N ASP A 818 30.73 -10.32 10.68
CA ASP A 818 31.04 -9.64 11.95
C ASP A 818 31.31 -10.63 13.10
N ALA A 819 32.55 -10.65 13.59
CA ALA A 819 32.98 -11.51 14.68
C ALA A 819 32.28 -11.22 16.01
N ALA A 820 31.68 -10.03 16.20
CA ALA A 820 30.97 -9.67 17.42
C ALA A 820 29.79 -10.59 17.75
N SER A 821 29.23 -11.27 16.75
CA SER A 821 28.13 -12.22 16.94
C SER A 821 28.61 -13.60 17.41
N SER A 822 29.90 -13.92 17.30
CA SER A 822 30.45 -15.25 17.60
C SER A 822 30.24 -15.68 19.06
N LEU A 823 30.25 -16.99 19.32
CA LEU A 823 30.08 -17.56 20.66
C LEU A 823 31.16 -17.06 21.64
N GLY A 824 32.42 -16.99 21.20
CA GLY A 824 33.52 -16.50 22.02
C GLY A 824 33.38 -15.02 22.38
N SER A 825 33.02 -14.18 21.40
CA SER A 825 32.78 -12.75 21.64
C SER A 825 31.58 -12.50 22.55
N ARG A 826 30.49 -13.28 22.40
CA ARG A 826 29.33 -13.21 23.31
C ARG A 826 29.69 -13.62 24.73
N LEU A 827 30.46 -14.71 24.89
CA LEU A 827 30.95 -15.14 26.19
C LEU A 827 31.86 -14.09 26.82
N GLY A 828 32.84 -13.56 26.10
CA GLY A 828 33.80 -12.59 26.64
C GLY A 828 34.62 -13.17 27.81
N ASP A 829 35.05 -12.32 28.74
CA ASP A 829 35.80 -12.75 29.92
C ASP A 829 34.88 -13.23 31.05
N ARG A 830 35.01 -14.50 31.45
CA ARG A 830 34.24 -15.14 32.54
C ARG A 830 35.10 -15.56 33.73
N SER A 831 36.38 -15.16 33.77
CA SER A 831 37.29 -15.48 34.88
C SER A 831 36.82 -14.95 36.23
N GLY A 832 36.21 -13.76 36.26
CA GLY A 832 35.66 -13.14 37.48
C GLY A 832 34.14 -13.30 37.67
N SER A 833 33.42 -13.84 36.69
CA SER A 833 31.95 -14.02 36.74
C SER A 833 31.51 -15.21 35.89
N PRO A 834 31.76 -16.44 36.37
CA PRO A 834 31.42 -17.65 35.62
C PRO A 834 29.92 -17.75 35.31
N VAL A 835 29.61 -18.31 34.15
CA VAL A 835 28.23 -18.62 33.74
C VAL A 835 28.09 -20.11 33.48
N THR A 836 26.88 -20.66 33.66
CA THR A 836 26.63 -22.10 33.52
C THR A 836 25.54 -22.35 32.47
N LEU A 837 25.80 -23.26 31.54
CA LEU A 837 24.81 -23.87 30.67
C LEU A 837 24.42 -25.23 31.25
N THR A 838 23.14 -25.41 31.56
CA THR A 838 22.60 -26.69 32.01
C THR A 838 21.84 -27.33 30.86
N VAL A 839 22.13 -28.59 30.53
CA VAL A 839 21.51 -29.33 29.42
C VAL A 839 20.93 -30.65 29.92
N ALA A 840 19.65 -30.91 29.68
CA ALA A 840 19.01 -32.20 29.88
C ALA A 840 18.61 -32.81 28.53
N VAL A 841 18.94 -34.08 28.32
CA VAL A 841 18.74 -34.79 27.06
C VAL A 841 17.83 -36.00 27.30
N ASP A 842 16.74 -36.11 26.55
CA ASP A 842 15.81 -37.24 26.52
C ASP A 842 15.30 -37.67 27.92
N GLY A 843 15.08 -36.71 28.82
CA GLY A 843 14.63 -36.96 30.20
C GLY A 843 15.73 -37.45 31.16
N GLY A 844 16.98 -37.50 30.70
CA GLY A 844 18.16 -37.82 31.51
C GLY A 844 18.54 -36.72 32.50
N ALA A 845 19.49 -37.04 33.38
CA ALA A 845 19.98 -36.10 34.39
C ALA A 845 20.62 -34.84 33.74
N PRO A 846 20.37 -33.63 34.25
CA PRO A 846 20.97 -32.42 33.72
C PRO A 846 22.50 -32.39 33.85
N VAL A 847 23.18 -31.97 32.80
CA VAL A 847 24.63 -31.74 32.75
C VAL A 847 24.91 -30.25 32.88
N ASN A 848 25.76 -29.84 33.83
CA ASN A 848 26.18 -28.47 34.02
C ASN A 848 27.54 -28.22 33.35
N ILE A 849 27.57 -27.25 32.44
CA ILE A 849 28.76 -26.83 31.67
C ILE A 849 29.11 -25.42 32.12
N VAL A 850 30.21 -25.29 32.87
CA VAL A 850 30.63 -24.02 33.48
C VAL A 850 31.67 -23.34 32.60
N PHE A 851 31.41 -22.08 32.24
CA PHE A 851 32.32 -21.20 31.52
C PHE A 851 32.96 -20.21 32.49
N SER A 852 34.24 -20.41 32.80
CA SER A 852 34.98 -19.63 33.82
C SER A 852 36.34 -19.11 33.33
N ALA A 853 36.62 -19.17 32.02
CA ALA A 853 37.84 -18.64 31.41
C ALA A 853 37.57 -17.33 30.63
N ASN A 854 38.61 -16.75 30.02
CA ASN A 854 38.46 -15.66 29.07
C ASN A 854 38.26 -16.20 27.65
N TYR A 855 37.07 -15.97 27.07
CA TYR A 855 36.68 -16.47 25.76
C TYR A 855 36.72 -15.42 24.64
N THR A 856 37.11 -14.17 24.94
CA THR A 856 37.00 -13.03 24.02
C THR A 856 37.61 -13.28 22.62
N GLY A 857 38.72 -14.03 22.55
CA GLY A 857 39.38 -14.44 21.29
C GLY A 857 39.15 -15.89 20.87
N THR A 858 38.20 -16.59 21.49
CA THR A 858 37.95 -18.02 21.23
C THR A 858 37.02 -18.21 20.03
N THR A 859 37.33 -19.16 19.15
CA THR A 859 36.48 -19.48 17.99
C THR A 859 35.22 -20.24 18.40
N ASN A 860 34.17 -20.19 17.57
CA ASN A 860 32.97 -21.01 17.78
C ASN A 860 33.32 -22.50 17.93
N ALA A 861 34.22 -23.02 17.09
CA ALA A 861 34.63 -24.42 17.12
C ALA A 861 35.20 -24.82 18.50
N SER A 862 36.02 -23.97 19.11
CA SER A 862 36.58 -24.22 20.44
C SER A 862 35.51 -24.15 21.54
N VAL A 863 34.55 -23.23 21.46
CA VAL A 863 33.42 -23.18 22.42
C VAL A 863 32.52 -24.41 22.28
N LEU A 864 32.22 -24.82 21.04
CA LEU A 864 31.44 -26.04 20.77
C LEU A 864 32.17 -27.30 21.26
N ALA A 865 33.50 -27.36 21.15
CA ALA A 865 34.28 -28.47 21.70
C ALA A 865 34.15 -28.58 23.23
N ILE A 866 34.13 -27.45 23.95
CA ILE A 866 33.90 -27.43 25.40
C ILE A 866 32.50 -27.99 25.74
N ILE A 867 31.47 -27.57 25.00
CA ILE A 867 30.10 -28.05 25.20
C ILE A 867 30.03 -29.55 24.92
N ASN A 868 30.52 -29.99 23.77
CA ASN A 868 30.46 -31.37 23.32
C ASN A 868 31.28 -32.34 24.18
N ALA A 869 32.37 -31.88 24.78
CA ALA A 869 33.16 -32.69 25.72
C ALA A 869 32.38 -33.03 27.01
N ALA A 870 31.41 -32.20 27.39
CA ALA A 870 30.57 -32.44 28.57
C ALA A 870 29.28 -33.22 28.25
N LEU A 871 28.79 -33.16 27.02
CA LEU A 871 27.55 -33.82 26.62
C LEU A 871 27.77 -35.31 26.31
N SER A 872 26.81 -36.14 26.73
CA SER A 872 26.65 -37.52 26.26
C SER A 872 25.25 -37.67 25.67
N GLY A 873 25.14 -38.34 24.52
CA GLY A 873 23.85 -38.54 23.85
C GLY A 873 23.27 -37.31 23.13
N ALA A 874 23.99 -36.19 23.04
CA ALA A 874 23.62 -35.01 22.24
C ALA A 874 24.86 -34.34 21.65
N VAL A 875 24.66 -33.52 20.62
CA VAL A 875 25.70 -32.77 19.91
C VAL A 875 25.30 -31.30 19.78
N ALA A 876 26.20 -30.42 20.18
CA ALA A 876 26.14 -28.99 19.91
C ALA A 876 26.84 -28.66 18.59
N SER A 877 26.20 -27.86 17.74
CA SER A 877 26.72 -27.45 16.43
C SER A 877 26.28 -26.05 16.04
N GLU A 878 26.91 -25.48 15.02
CA GLU A 878 26.34 -24.37 14.27
C GLU A 878 25.18 -24.88 13.40
N TYR A 879 24.12 -24.09 13.25
CA TYR A 879 22.92 -24.49 12.53
C TYR A 879 22.43 -23.39 11.59
N ASP A 880 22.32 -23.69 10.30
CA ASP A 880 21.76 -22.80 9.30
C ASP A 880 20.22 -22.92 9.26
N ILE A 881 19.57 -22.26 10.22
CA ILE A 881 18.11 -22.20 10.27
C ILE A 881 17.52 -21.43 9.07
N THR A 882 18.20 -20.40 8.56
CA THR A 882 17.76 -19.68 7.36
C THR A 882 17.77 -20.58 6.14
N GLY A 883 18.75 -21.49 6.04
CA GLY A 883 18.84 -22.51 5.00
C GLY A 883 17.69 -23.52 4.98
N ARG A 884 16.76 -23.50 5.94
CA ARG A 884 15.52 -24.29 5.92
C ARG A 884 14.37 -23.60 5.19
N TYR A 885 14.49 -22.30 4.91
CA TYR A 885 13.45 -21.54 4.22
C TYR A 885 13.35 -21.92 2.74
N ARG A 886 12.14 -22.18 2.24
CA ARG A 886 11.87 -22.40 0.81
C ARG A 886 10.65 -21.62 0.35
N PRO A 887 10.66 -21.08 -0.89
CA PRO A 887 9.56 -20.30 -1.42
C PRO A 887 8.31 -21.16 -1.58
N SER A 888 7.15 -20.51 -1.58
CA SER A 888 5.86 -21.16 -1.84
C SER A 888 5.44 -20.92 -3.30
N MET A 889 5.72 -21.90 -4.15
CA MET A 889 5.26 -21.90 -5.54
C MET A 889 3.98 -22.72 -5.60
N LEU A 890 2.83 -22.05 -5.49
CA LEU A 890 1.54 -22.66 -5.14
C LEU A 890 1.04 -23.70 -6.15
N ASP A 891 1.52 -23.62 -7.38
CA ASP A 891 1.21 -24.59 -8.43
C ASP A 891 2.27 -25.68 -8.56
N GLU A 892 3.36 -25.65 -7.80
CA GLU A 892 4.42 -26.67 -7.78
C GLU A 892 4.46 -27.49 -6.48
N GLU A 893 3.65 -27.14 -5.49
CA GLU A 893 3.61 -27.79 -4.17
C GLU A 893 2.19 -28.11 -3.70
N THR A 894 2.06 -29.10 -2.83
CA THR A 894 0.81 -29.47 -2.14
C THR A 894 1.08 -29.68 -0.66
N SER A 895 0.08 -29.46 0.19
CA SER A 895 0.15 -29.83 1.61
C SER A 895 -0.46 -31.20 1.84
N LEU A 896 0.22 -32.06 2.60
CA LEU A 896 -0.21 -33.44 2.88
C LEU A 896 0.07 -33.81 4.34
N LEU A 897 -0.81 -34.63 4.91
CA LEU A 897 -0.70 -35.12 6.28
C LEU A 897 0.21 -36.35 6.36
N ASN A 898 1.24 -36.31 7.19
CA ASN A 898 1.94 -37.54 7.57
C ASN A 898 1.13 -38.28 8.64
N ASN A 899 0.40 -39.32 8.25
CA ASN A 899 -0.41 -40.13 9.17
C ASN A 899 0.33 -41.35 9.71
N THR A 900 1.65 -41.44 9.48
CA THR A 900 2.48 -42.54 9.98
C THR A 900 3.10 -42.20 11.33
N ALA A 901 3.66 -43.19 12.01
CA ALA A 901 4.40 -42.99 13.26
C ALA A 901 5.83 -42.45 13.03
N GLU A 902 6.31 -42.41 11.78
CA GLU A 902 7.63 -41.93 11.42
C GLU A 902 7.58 -40.58 10.72
N GLY A 903 8.44 -39.64 11.12
CA GLY A 903 8.60 -38.37 10.45
C GLY A 903 9.26 -38.49 9.08
N VAL A 904 8.85 -37.63 8.16
CA VAL A 904 9.45 -37.48 6.83
C VAL A 904 10.38 -36.27 6.85
N LEU A 905 11.67 -36.45 6.59
CA LEU A 905 12.61 -35.34 6.56
C LEU A 905 12.50 -34.56 5.24
N MET A 906 12.76 -33.26 5.31
CA MET A 906 12.94 -32.41 4.13
C MET A 906 13.96 -33.05 3.17
N GLY A 907 13.62 -33.11 1.89
CA GLY A 907 14.46 -33.69 0.84
C GLY A 907 14.24 -35.18 0.59
N MET A 908 13.38 -35.86 1.38
CA MET A 908 12.98 -37.24 1.11
C MET A 908 12.02 -37.34 -0.08
N ALA A 909 12.19 -38.39 -0.89
CA ALA A 909 11.18 -38.85 -1.82
C ALA A 909 9.97 -39.45 -1.09
N VAL A 910 8.78 -39.07 -1.51
CA VAL A 910 7.53 -39.47 -0.87
C VAL A 910 6.52 -40.05 -1.84
N VAL A 911 5.63 -40.87 -1.29
CA VAL A 911 4.45 -41.41 -1.97
C VAL A 911 3.19 -41.11 -1.15
N ARG A 912 2.03 -41.29 -1.78
CA ARG A 912 0.74 -41.21 -1.08
C ARG A 912 0.67 -42.26 0.05
N GLY A 913 0.15 -41.85 1.20
CA GLY A 913 -0.10 -42.71 2.35
C GLY A 913 -1.32 -43.61 2.15
N SER A 914 -1.82 -44.16 3.26
CA SER A 914 -2.95 -45.11 3.28
C SER A 914 -4.30 -44.48 2.92
N SER A 915 -4.39 -43.15 2.84
CA SER A 915 -5.62 -42.42 2.51
C SER A 915 -5.36 -41.25 1.56
N THR A 916 -6.42 -40.76 0.92
CA THR A 916 -6.35 -39.54 0.10
C THR A 916 -5.95 -38.34 0.96
N GLY A 917 -4.88 -37.65 0.59
CA GLY A 917 -4.36 -36.48 1.33
C GLY A 917 -3.27 -36.80 2.35
N THR A 918 -2.80 -38.06 2.43
CA THR A 918 -1.68 -38.43 3.32
C THR A 918 -0.40 -38.74 2.57
N VAL A 919 0.73 -38.67 3.28
CA VAL A 919 2.08 -38.89 2.76
C VAL A 919 2.87 -39.84 3.65
N ARG A 920 3.77 -40.62 3.04
CA ARG A 920 4.79 -41.41 3.72
C ARG A 920 6.10 -41.41 2.92
N LYS A 921 7.20 -41.84 3.56
CA LYS A 921 8.47 -42.10 2.87
C LYS A 921 8.25 -43.12 1.74
N MET A 922 8.85 -42.87 0.59
CA MET A 922 8.91 -43.83 -0.50
C MET A 922 9.93 -44.93 -0.20
N THR A 923 9.64 -46.18 -0.56
CA THR A 923 10.60 -47.30 -0.50
C THR A 923 11.06 -47.68 -1.91
N ALA A 924 12.19 -48.36 -2.03
CA ALA A 924 12.66 -48.87 -3.33
C ALA A 924 11.74 -49.95 -3.94
N THR A 925 10.81 -50.51 -3.17
CA THR A 925 9.80 -51.48 -3.62
C THR A 925 8.50 -50.85 -4.09
N ASP A 926 8.29 -49.55 -3.83
CA ASP A 926 7.13 -48.83 -4.33
C ASP A 926 7.17 -48.74 -5.86
N SER A 927 6.00 -48.73 -6.51
CA SER A 927 5.95 -48.44 -7.95
C SER A 927 6.39 -46.99 -8.21
N PRO A 928 7.26 -46.72 -9.21
CA PRO A 928 7.63 -45.36 -9.59
C PRO A 928 6.43 -44.45 -9.87
N SER A 929 5.32 -45.02 -10.36
CA SER A 929 4.06 -44.29 -10.62
C SER A 929 3.38 -43.72 -9.38
N LEU A 930 3.77 -44.16 -8.17
CA LEU A 930 3.25 -43.66 -6.90
C LEU A 930 4.05 -42.48 -6.36
N PHE A 931 5.18 -42.15 -6.99
CA PHE A 931 6.01 -41.00 -6.61
C PHE A 931 5.17 -39.73 -6.64
N LEU A 932 5.15 -39.04 -5.51
CA LEU A 932 4.33 -37.84 -5.33
C LEU A 932 5.17 -36.57 -5.34
N GLY A 933 6.47 -36.68 -5.08
CA GLY A 933 7.37 -35.53 -5.03
C GLY A 933 8.41 -35.63 -3.92
N ILE A 934 8.96 -34.48 -3.57
CA ILE A 934 9.99 -34.31 -2.54
C ILE A 934 9.42 -33.52 -1.37
N ALA A 935 9.65 -33.97 -0.13
CA ALA A 935 9.28 -33.23 1.06
C ALA A 935 10.03 -31.89 1.12
N TRP A 936 9.31 -30.78 1.26
CA TRP A 936 9.85 -29.41 1.22
C TRP A 936 10.19 -28.87 2.62
N GLU A 937 9.84 -29.63 3.65
CA GLU A 937 10.12 -29.41 5.07
C GLU A 937 10.03 -30.75 5.81
N ASP A 938 10.42 -30.77 7.09
CA ASP A 938 10.21 -31.97 7.91
C ASP A 938 8.71 -32.10 8.26
N ILE A 939 8.13 -33.24 7.93
CA ILE A 939 6.71 -33.55 8.17
C ILE A 939 6.61 -34.54 9.32
N TYR A 940 6.31 -34.01 10.51
CA TYR A 940 6.17 -34.77 11.74
C TYR A 940 4.95 -35.71 11.71
N PRO A 941 4.97 -36.84 12.45
CA PRO A 941 3.80 -37.67 12.67
C PRO A 941 2.56 -36.87 13.10
N GLY A 942 1.44 -37.08 12.41
CA GLY A 942 0.18 -36.38 12.63
C GLY A 942 0.15 -34.92 12.17
N GLN A 943 1.19 -34.44 11.48
CA GLN A 943 1.29 -33.05 11.01
C GLN A 943 1.19 -32.94 9.49
N TRP A 944 0.73 -31.78 9.04
CA TRP A 944 0.73 -31.41 7.63
C TRP A 944 2.07 -30.81 7.24
N GLY A 945 2.51 -31.08 6.02
CA GLY A 945 3.71 -30.47 5.47
C GLY A 945 3.67 -30.38 3.95
N ARG A 946 4.53 -29.55 3.40
CA ARG A 946 4.62 -29.28 1.96
C ARG A 946 5.42 -30.35 1.23
N VAL A 947 4.89 -30.78 0.09
CA VAL A 947 5.53 -31.68 -0.87
C VAL A 947 5.60 -30.99 -2.22
N LYS A 948 6.80 -30.88 -2.75
CA LYS A 948 7.07 -30.34 -4.08
C LYS A 948 6.88 -31.46 -5.10
N PHE A 949 5.79 -31.40 -5.85
CA PHE A 949 5.38 -32.46 -6.78
C PHE A 949 5.77 -32.17 -8.23
N ARG A 950 6.17 -30.93 -8.56
CA ARG A 950 6.74 -30.59 -9.87
C ARG A 950 7.73 -29.42 -9.80
N GLY A 951 8.35 -29.11 -10.93
CA GLY A 951 9.26 -27.99 -11.10
C GLY A 951 10.72 -28.38 -10.84
N HIS A 952 11.56 -27.44 -10.42
CA HIS A 952 13.00 -27.67 -10.25
C HIS A 952 13.43 -27.65 -8.79
N VAL A 953 14.36 -28.53 -8.43
CA VAL A 953 14.92 -28.67 -7.07
C VAL A 953 16.44 -28.60 -7.12
N ALA A 954 17.04 -27.84 -6.21
CA ALA A 954 18.48 -27.82 -6.05
C ALA A 954 18.96 -29.15 -5.47
N LEU A 955 20.11 -29.65 -5.93
CA LEU A 955 20.63 -30.94 -5.48
C LEU A 955 20.90 -30.98 -3.96
N VAL A 956 21.24 -29.83 -3.37
CA VAL A 956 21.45 -29.67 -1.92
C VAL A 956 20.17 -29.80 -1.09
N ASP A 957 19.01 -29.76 -1.74
CA ASP A 957 17.70 -29.92 -1.09
C ASP A 957 17.18 -31.36 -1.17
N LEU A 958 17.95 -32.28 -1.76
CA LEU A 958 17.64 -33.70 -1.80
C LEU A 958 18.43 -34.43 -0.71
N LEU A 959 17.77 -35.34 0.00
CA LEU A 959 18.48 -36.27 0.88
C LEU A 959 19.01 -37.44 0.07
N ARG A 960 20.35 -37.50 -0.03
CA ARG A 960 21.06 -38.54 -0.76
C ARG A 960 21.94 -39.34 0.18
N SER A 961 22.01 -40.64 -0.05
CA SER A 961 22.90 -41.55 0.67
C SER A 961 24.23 -41.77 -0.07
N ASP A 962 24.31 -41.33 -1.33
CA ASP A 962 25.50 -41.45 -2.17
C ASP A 962 26.20 -40.09 -2.39
N ALA A 963 27.50 -40.15 -2.72
CA ALA A 963 28.32 -38.98 -3.07
C ALA A 963 28.66 -38.92 -4.57
N ALA A 964 27.92 -39.61 -5.43
CA ALA A 964 28.24 -39.68 -6.85
C ALA A 964 28.08 -38.32 -7.54
N ALA A 965 29.03 -38.01 -8.43
CA ALA A 965 28.96 -36.83 -9.28
C ALA A 965 27.76 -36.90 -10.23
N ILE A 966 27.10 -35.75 -10.42
CA ILE A 966 25.88 -35.62 -11.22
C ILE A 966 26.18 -34.88 -12.52
N ALA A 967 25.69 -35.41 -13.64
CA ALA A 967 25.68 -34.82 -14.96
C ALA A 967 24.25 -34.61 -15.45
N THR A 968 24.07 -33.72 -16.42
CA THR A 968 22.76 -33.51 -17.06
C THR A 968 22.24 -34.82 -17.64
N GLY A 969 20.96 -35.12 -17.40
CA GLY A 969 20.29 -36.32 -17.89
C GLY A 969 20.32 -37.51 -16.92
N ASP A 970 21.20 -37.51 -15.92
CA ASP A 970 21.25 -38.52 -14.86
C ASP A 970 19.90 -38.66 -14.16
N THR A 971 19.55 -39.87 -13.75
CA THR A 971 18.30 -40.16 -13.04
C THR A 971 18.55 -40.53 -11.59
N PHE A 972 17.52 -40.45 -10.75
CA PHE A 972 17.58 -40.84 -9.34
C PHE A 972 16.52 -41.87 -8.98
N SER A 973 16.85 -42.79 -8.07
CA SER A 973 15.92 -43.77 -7.50
C SER A 973 16.00 -43.74 -5.98
N VAL A 974 15.06 -44.38 -5.29
CA VAL A 974 15.11 -44.51 -3.83
C VAL A 974 16.16 -45.55 -3.43
N ASP A 975 16.92 -45.26 -2.38
CA ASP A 975 17.86 -46.19 -1.76
C ASP A 975 17.11 -47.40 -1.16
N ALA A 976 17.53 -48.61 -1.52
CA ALA A 976 16.94 -49.84 -1.02
C ALA A 976 17.11 -50.05 0.50
N SER A 977 18.12 -49.42 1.11
CA SER A 977 18.45 -49.52 2.53
C SER A 977 17.93 -48.34 3.37
N GLN A 978 17.53 -47.24 2.74
CA GLN A 978 17.11 -46.01 3.41
C GLN A 978 15.85 -45.41 2.75
N PRO A 979 14.65 -45.74 3.22
CA PRO A 979 13.41 -45.18 2.69
C PRO A 979 13.42 -43.65 2.61
N GLY A 980 13.00 -43.13 1.46
CA GLY A 980 12.97 -41.71 1.14
C GLY A 980 14.30 -41.11 0.68
N PHE A 981 15.45 -41.74 0.97
CA PHE A 981 16.74 -41.26 0.47
C PHE A 981 16.91 -41.60 -1.00
N LEU A 982 17.58 -40.72 -1.73
CA LEU A 982 17.81 -40.86 -3.15
C LEU A 982 19.24 -41.33 -3.44
N VAL A 983 19.39 -42.12 -4.49
CA VAL A 983 20.68 -42.51 -5.07
C VAL A 983 20.70 -42.23 -6.57
N LYS A 984 21.86 -41.84 -7.10
CA LYS A 984 22.06 -41.72 -8.56
C LYS A 984 21.83 -43.08 -9.24
N GLY A 985 21.07 -43.09 -10.33
CA GLY A 985 20.76 -44.27 -11.13
C GLY A 985 19.57 -45.06 -10.59
N GLY A 986 19.67 -46.39 -10.64
CA GLY A 986 18.61 -47.32 -10.23
C GLY A 986 17.47 -47.48 -11.25
N GLY A 987 16.57 -48.41 -10.99
CA GLY A 987 15.50 -48.80 -11.92
C GLY A 987 14.25 -47.92 -11.89
N MET A 988 14.12 -46.98 -10.94
CA MET A 988 12.90 -46.17 -10.79
C MET A 988 12.92 -44.90 -11.64
N GLY A 989 14.07 -44.22 -11.69
CA GLY A 989 14.25 -43.01 -12.49
C GLY A 989 13.27 -41.87 -12.18
N LEU A 990 13.03 -41.59 -10.89
CA LEU A 990 12.00 -40.68 -10.38
C LEU A 990 12.26 -39.20 -10.73
N LEU A 991 13.52 -38.79 -10.66
CA LEU A 991 13.97 -37.43 -10.94
C LEU A 991 14.99 -37.45 -12.08
N ARG A 992 15.10 -36.35 -12.81
CA ARG A 992 16.12 -36.16 -13.86
C ARG A 992 16.95 -34.92 -13.59
N ALA A 993 18.27 -35.06 -13.61
CA ALA A 993 19.19 -33.94 -13.53
C ALA A 993 19.05 -33.03 -14.76
N ILE A 994 18.75 -31.75 -14.54
CA ILE A 994 18.75 -30.73 -15.60
C ILE A 994 20.13 -30.08 -15.77
N ARG A 995 20.98 -30.23 -14.75
CA ARG A 995 22.41 -29.86 -14.70
C ARG A 995 23.06 -30.46 -13.44
N SER A 996 24.36 -30.29 -13.27
CA SER A 996 25.15 -30.92 -12.20
C SER A 996 24.70 -30.61 -10.76
N ASN A 997 23.91 -29.57 -10.54
CA ASN A 997 23.45 -29.16 -9.22
C ASN A 997 21.93 -28.99 -9.09
N ALA A 998 21.14 -29.49 -10.04
CA ALA A 998 19.68 -29.39 -9.98
C ALA A 998 18.98 -30.52 -10.73
N VAL A 999 17.78 -30.84 -10.29
CA VAL A 999 16.91 -31.86 -10.87
C VAL A 999 15.53 -31.29 -11.18
N ALA A 1000 14.84 -31.90 -12.14
CA ALA A 1000 13.42 -31.71 -12.36
C ALA A 1000 12.63 -32.79 -11.61
N VAL A 1001 11.55 -32.35 -10.96
CA VAL A 1001 10.47 -33.19 -10.44
C VAL A 1001 9.39 -33.21 -11.52
N ALA A 1002 9.12 -34.39 -12.06
CA ALA A 1002 8.24 -34.59 -13.21
C ALA A 1002 6.77 -34.77 -12.81
#